data_AF-A0A8B8E6Q1-F1
#
_entry.id   AF-A0A8B8E6Q1-F1
#
_cell.length_a   1.000
_cell.length_b   1.000
_cell.length_c   1.000
_cell.angle_alpha   90.00
_cell.angle_beta   90.00
_cell.angle_gamma   90.00
#
_symmetry.space_group_name_H-M   'P 1'
#
loop_
_entity.id
_entity.type
_entity.pdbx_description
1 polymer ?
#
loop_
_entity_poly.entity_id
_entity_poly.type
_entity_poly.pdbx_seq_one_letter_code
_entity_poly.pdbx_strand_id
1 'polypeptide(L)'
;MDPRRSGQDVVRCTMCKDAVAPMYCEVCHIYLCQECVPKHLTDKSDVHKVVSLTQFLSSPKCPDHPTKQCELHCQQCDVPICSQCVISKTHKDHDVFDVMDIFKSKKEVLRKDIQELEGFIFPKYEESAAIIKTQKTDQLKNSKKLTTDLKKQGEALHKEIDAIIQSKQTEIDVMDSKHKTALDKQENAINHTITEIKQVIQVLKSLLDTSDVSLVSKYQSRIGEFRKLPPKLKISLPHFNALKINREQLLKQFGSLTASSIETEEQGYTLPSPGAESSPPDRPLLDAPKLITELDTKYDILCCVSCLSDEEIWTSGNNAIMKLYNMNGELLRSVQTKSGNRLQDIAVTRGGSLVYADWSDRSINLVSGTQIQTVITLRGWRPHGICSTSSGDLLVIMISNDGKLTKVVRYSGTTEKQIIQWDDQGKPLYSSGYGDKFNSENRNSDICVADCWASAVVVVSAAGKLRFRYTGPPSYPRESFSPRSITTDSQANILTSDPHNHRIHIIDQDGGFLRFIHNCDLQYPHGLCVDSKDFLFVAEYSTGRVKKIKYYKGVNVRKTQPLNPQVPVRSHCISHFFGDIGPHHNTTPTSRIGEFRKLPPKLKISLPHLKTQNIIGEELLKQFGSLSALSIETEEGYTVPSPGAESCPPDRPLLNVPQLITELDTRYDNINCVSCLSDEEIWTSGKNAIMKLYNMKEKLLRSVQTKSVNGPSDISLTQNGGLVYADWANKSIHLLSGTQIQTLIRLRGWGPRGLCSTSSGDLLVTMTSDDYKQTKVVRFSGSTEKQSIQWDDHGKPLYTSGGYINKYLSENRNLDICVSDEEARAVVVVSAAGKLRFRYTGPPSTPRGSFRPFGITTDSQANILTSDWYNHRIHITDQDGHFLRYIHNCGVQYPRGLCVDSKDNLFVAERDAGKVKKIQYYK
;
A
#
# COMPACT_ATOMS: atom_id res chain seq x y z
N MET A 1 27.50 51.34 -46.45
CA MET A 1 26.78 52.53 -46.93
C MET A 1 25.30 52.18 -46.97
N ASP A 2 24.48 52.83 -46.13
CA ASP A 2 23.00 52.72 -46.13
C ASP A 2 22.45 53.94 -46.91
N PRO A 3 21.52 53.78 -47.88
CA PRO A 3 20.98 54.87 -48.71
C PRO A 3 20.21 55.95 -47.94
N ARG A 4 20.02 55.80 -46.62
CA ARG A 4 19.29 56.75 -45.75
C ARG A 4 20.12 57.91 -45.20
N ARG A 5 21.33 58.15 -45.72
CA ARG A 5 22.19 59.30 -45.37
C ARG A 5 22.61 60.14 -46.59
N SER A 6 21.70 60.37 -47.54
CA SER A 6 21.80 61.50 -48.47
C SER A 6 21.18 62.74 -47.79
N GLY A 7 21.93 63.85 -47.78
CA GLY A 7 21.78 64.98 -46.85
C GLY A 7 20.35 65.42 -46.55
N GLN A 8 19.99 65.45 -45.26
CA GLN A 8 18.93 66.34 -44.82
C GLN A 8 19.43 67.76 -45.10
N ASP A 9 18.79 68.45 -46.05
CA ASP A 9 18.96 69.88 -46.25
C ASP A 9 18.79 70.54 -44.88
N VAL A 10 19.85 71.16 -44.39
CA VAL A 10 19.81 71.86 -43.11
C VAL A 10 18.81 72.99 -43.26
N VAL A 11 17.70 72.93 -42.53
CA VAL A 11 16.64 73.93 -42.63
C VAL A 11 17.23 75.30 -42.31
N ARG A 12 17.29 76.17 -43.34
CA ARG A 12 17.90 77.50 -43.23
C ARG A 12 16.86 78.54 -42.83
N CYS A 13 17.33 79.61 -42.21
CA CYS A 13 16.49 80.71 -41.79
C CYS A 13 15.80 81.35 -42.99
N THR A 14 14.49 81.46 -42.93
CA THR A 14 13.67 82.06 -43.99
C THR A 14 13.97 83.56 -44.18
N MET A 15 14.48 84.24 -43.14
CA MET A 15 14.81 85.67 -43.17
C MET A 15 16.20 85.97 -43.75
N CYS A 16 17.26 85.27 -43.31
CA CYS A 16 18.62 85.53 -43.79
C CYS A 16 19.14 84.50 -44.80
N LYS A 17 18.45 83.36 -44.99
CA LYS A 17 18.75 82.27 -45.93
C LYS A 17 20.11 81.57 -45.78
N ASP A 18 20.99 82.06 -44.91
CA ASP A 18 22.36 81.55 -44.75
C ASP A 18 22.54 80.74 -43.47
N ALA A 19 21.95 81.16 -42.35
CA ALA A 19 22.11 80.49 -41.06
C ALA A 19 21.13 79.32 -40.88
N VAL A 20 21.55 78.29 -40.15
CA VAL A 20 20.69 77.20 -39.70
C VAL A 20 19.56 77.76 -38.84
N ALA A 21 18.34 77.28 -39.03
CA ALA A 21 17.17 77.71 -38.29
C ALA A 21 16.78 76.72 -37.19
N PRO A 22 17.30 76.88 -35.96
CA PRO A 22 16.88 76.08 -34.82
C PRO A 22 15.51 76.49 -34.27
N MET A 23 14.88 77.55 -34.78
CA MET A 23 13.62 78.09 -34.28
C MET A 23 12.55 78.08 -35.37
N TYR A 24 11.29 77.96 -34.98
CA TYR A 24 10.11 77.94 -35.85
C TYR A 24 9.04 78.86 -35.30
N CYS A 25 8.47 79.73 -36.14
CA CYS A 25 7.32 80.55 -35.77
C CYS A 25 6.03 79.77 -36.08
N GLU A 26 5.23 79.46 -35.05
CA GLU A 26 3.98 78.71 -35.19
C GLU A 26 2.90 79.50 -35.95
N VAL A 27 2.99 80.83 -35.96
CA VAL A 27 1.99 81.72 -36.56
C VAL A 27 2.31 82.05 -38.01
N CYS A 28 3.59 82.32 -38.32
CA CYS A 28 4.04 82.59 -39.69
C CYS A 28 4.45 81.33 -40.46
N HIS A 29 4.57 80.19 -39.78
CA HIS A 29 5.07 78.94 -40.34
C HIS A 29 6.45 79.05 -41.03
N ILE A 30 7.32 79.93 -40.52
CA ILE A 30 8.68 80.16 -41.04
C ILE A 30 9.77 79.70 -40.08
N TYR A 31 10.93 79.38 -40.62
CA TYR A 31 12.11 78.92 -39.88
C TYR A 31 13.05 80.10 -39.60
N LEU A 32 13.52 80.24 -38.36
CA LEU A 32 14.29 81.39 -37.92
C LEU A 32 15.62 80.97 -37.30
N CYS A 33 16.71 81.66 -37.66
CA CYS A 33 17.96 81.59 -36.90
C CYS A 33 17.86 82.47 -35.66
N GLN A 34 18.72 82.19 -34.68
CA GLN A 34 18.69 82.83 -33.37
C GLN A 34 18.85 84.36 -33.44
N GLU A 35 19.60 84.88 -34.41
CA GLU A 35 19.76 86.32 -34.64
C GLU A 35 18.58 86.99 -35.34
N CYS A 36 17.79 86.21 -36.11
CA CYS A 36 16.61 86.72 -36.80
C CYS A 36 15.35 86.66 -35.95
N VAL A 37 15.34 85.93 -34.82
CA VAL A 37 14.19 85.87 -33.91
C VAL A 37 13.84 87.24 -33.34
N PRO A 38 14.76 88.05 -32.77
CA PRO A 38 14.42 89.37 -32.25
C PRO A 38 13.88 90.30 -33.33
N LYS A 39 14.50 90.28 -34.53
CA LYS A 39 14.06 91.07 -35.68
C LYS A 39 12.66 90.67 -36.16
N HIS A 40 12.35 89.37 -36.15
CA HIS A 40 11.03 88.85 -36.51
C HIS A 40 9.96 89.24 -35.49
N LEU A 41 10.30 89.27 -34.20
CA LEU A 41 9.38 89.65 -33.13
C LEU A 41 9.15 91.17 -33.03
N THR A 42 10.09 91.99 -33.50
CA THR A 42 9.94 93.46 -33.51
C THR A 42 9.05 94.00 -34.63
N ASP A 43 8.75 93.22 -35.67
CA ASP A 43 8.20 93.75 -36.93
C ASP A 43 6.68 93.50 -37.16
N LYS A 44 5.88 93.18 -36.12
CA LYS A 44 4.41 93.42 -35.99
C LYS A 44 3.76 92.56 -34.88
N SER A 45 2.98 93.22 -34.02
CA SER A 45 2.01 92.72 -33.01
C SER A 45 2.37 91.51 -32.11
N ASP A 46 1.97 91.55 -30.84
CA ASP A 46 2.23 90.57 -29.76
C ASP A 46 1.72 89.12 -29.97
N VAL A 47 1.54 88.63 -31.20
CA VAL A 47 0.87 87.34 -31.49
C VAL A 47 1.83 86.23 -31.97
N HIS A 48 3.09 86.54 -32.27
CA HIS A 48 4.03 85.55 -32.84
C HIS A 48 4.65 84.64 -31.77
N LYS A 49 4.24 83.36 -31.72
CA LYS A 49 4.86 82.32 -30.87
C LYS A 49 5.98 81.60 -31.62
N VAL A 50 7.21 81.72 -31.13
CA VAL A 50 8.41 81.09 -31.71
C VAL A 50 8.91 79.98 -30.78
N VAL A 51 9.02 78.76 -31.29
CA VAL A 51 9.45 77.56 -30.53
C VAL A 51 10.70 76.93 -31.16
N SER A 52 11.42 76.08 -30.42
CA SER A 52 12.56 75.37 -31.00
C SER A 52 12.09 74.30 -32.00
N LEU A 53 12.83 74.13 -33.10
CA LEU A 53 12.53 73.16 -34.16
C LEU A 53 12.51 71.72 -33.62
N THR A 54 13.38 71.41 -32.66
CA THR A 54 13.42 70.12 -31.95
C THR A 54 12.17 69.87 -31.11
N GLN A 55 11.62 70.91 -30.49
CA GLN A 55 10.39 70.82 -29.69
C GLN A 55 9.16 70.67 -30.60
N PHE A 56 9.12 71.38 -31.73
CA PHE A 56 8.08 71.22 -32.76
C PHE A 56 8.09 69.82 -33.39
N LEU A 57 9.26 69.25 -33.68
CA LEU A 57 9.35 67.90 -34.27
C LEU A 57 9.05 66.76 -33.28
N SER A 58 9.06 67.04 -31.97
CA SER A 58 8.85 66.03 -30.92
C SER A 58 7.38 65.84 -30.53
N SER A 59 6.49 66.75 -30.95
CA SER A 59 5.06 66.67 -30.66
C SER A 59 4.33 65.79 -31.69
N PRO A 60 3.61 64.73 -31.26
CA PRO A 60 2.91 63.85 -32.18
C PRO A 60 1.82 64.62 -32.94
N LYS A 61 1.61 64.28 -34.22
CA LYS A 61 0.49 64.82 -34.98
C LYS A 61 -0.82 64.24 -34.45
N CYS A 62 -1.85 65.08 -34.38
CA CYS A 62 -3.16 64.63 -33.95
C CYS A 62 -3.74 63.63 -34.96
N PRO A 63 -4.17 62.43 -34.51
CA PRO A 63 -4.77 61.44 -35.40
C PRO A 63 -6.02 61.98 -36.11
N ASP A 64 -6.84 62.75 -35.40
CA ASP A 64 -8.12 63.30 -35.90
C ASP A 64 -7.95 64.63 -36.65
N HIS A 65 -6.84 65.33 -36.39
CA HIS A 65 -6.55 66.63 -37.00
C HIS A 65 -5.11 66.63 -37.54
N PRO A 66 -4.85 66.04 -38.73
CA PRO A 66 -3.50 65.75 -39.23
C PRO A 66 -2.62 66.98 -39.48
N THR A 67 -3.23 68.16 -39.61
CA THR A 67 -2.56 69.46 -39.78
C THR A 67 -2.20 70.13 -38.45
N LYS A 68 -2.60 69.56 -37.32
CA LYS A 68 -2.38 70.09 -35.96
C LYS A 68 -1.52 69.13 -35.13
N GLN A 69 -0.70 69.70 -34.26
CA GLN A 69 0.09 68.92 -33.30
C GLN A 69 -0.69 68.72 -32.00
N CYS A 70 -0.42 67.61 -31.33
CA CYS A 70 -0.93 67.38 -29.99
C CYS A 70 -0.08 68.14 -28.98
N GLU A 71 -0.71 69.12 -28.34
CA GLU A 71 -0.11 69.95 -27.28
C GLU A 71 -0.59 69.50 -25.89
N LEU A 72 -1.64 68.68 -25.83
CA LEU A 72 -2.31 68.25 -24.61
C LEU A 72 -2.31 66.72 -24.49
N HIS A 73 -2.46 66.20 -23.28
CA HIS A 73 -2.60 64.78 -22.96
C HIS A 73 -3.88 64.57 -22.17
N CYS A 74 -4.72 63.66 -22.65
CA CYS A 74 -5.96 63.29 -21.98
C CYS A 74 -5.65 62.21 -20.93
N GLN A 75 -5.85 62.50 -19.64
CA GLN A 75 -5.50 61.58 -18.55
C GLN A 75 -6.37 60.31 -18.58
N GLN A 76 -7.67 60.46 -18.82
CA GLN A 76 -8.64 59.36 -18.81
C GLN A 76 -8.44 58.39 -19.99
N CYS A 77 -8.00 58.91 -21.14
CA CYS A 77 -7.74 58.10 -22.32
C CYS A 77 -6.26 57.68 -22.48
N ASP A 78 -5.36 58.22 -21.63
CA ASP A 78 -3.90 58.12 -21.72
C ASP A 78 -3.32 58.34 -23.14
N VAL A 79 -3.85 59.33 -23.87
CA VAL A 79 -3.41 59.67 -25.24
C VAL A 79 -3.16 61.17 -25.45
N PRO A 80 -2.20 61.56 -26.30
CA PRO A 80 -1.96 62.96 -26.65
C PRO A 80 -2.99 63.46 -27.68
N ILE A 81 -3.53 64.66 -27.46
CA ILE A 81 -4.59 65.30 -28.27
C ILE A 81 -4.26 66.76 -28.61
N CYS A 82 -4.90 67.34 -29.64
CA CYS A 82 -4.77 68.77 -29.97
C CYS A 82 -5.90 69.60 -29.33
N SER A 83 -5.75 70.93 -29.30
CA SER A 83 -6.78 71.84 -28.76
C SER A 83 -8.13 71.72 -29.48
N GLN A 84 -8.12 71.34 -30.76
CA GLN A 84 -9.33 71.11 -31.55
C GLN A 84 -10.10 69.86 -31.09
N CYS A 85 -9.42 68.83 -30.57
CA CYS A 85 -10.05 67.63 -29.98
C CYS A 85 -10.83 67.93 -28.70
N VAL A 86 -10.44 68.96 -27.96
CA VAL A 86 -11.16 69.42 -26.76
C VAL A 86 -12.43 70.17 -27.17
N ILE A 87 -12.36 70.96 -28.25
CA ILE A 87 -13.48 71.76 -28.77
C ILE A 87 -14.49 70.88 -29.54
N SER A 88 -14.04 69.82 -30.22
CA SER A 88 -14.86 68.96 -31.09
C SER A 88 -15.83 68.02 -30.37
N LYS A 89 -16.14 68.27 -29.10
CA LYS A 89 -16.99 67.46 -28.20
C LYS A 89 -16.48 66.04 -27.87
N THR A 90 -15.41 65.55 -28.50
CA THR A 90 -14.86 64.20 -28.29
C THR A 90 -14.11 64.02 -26.95
N HIS A 91 -13.50 65.09 -26.42
CA HIS A 91 -12.80 65.07 -25.11
C HIS A 91 -13.23 66.21 -24.20
N LYS A 92 -14.48 66.68 -24.34
CA LYS A 92 -14.97 67.91 -23.69
C LYS A 92 -14.99 67.83 -22.15
N ASP A 93 -15.16 66.62 -21.62
CA ASP A 93 -15.31 66.37 -20.17
C ASP A 93 -14.15 65.54 -19.58
N HIS A 94 -13.00 65.45 -20.29
CA HIS A 94 -11.81 64.74 -19.81
C HIS A 94 -10.77 65.73 -19.28
N ASP A 95 -10.02 65.32 -18.26
CA ASP A 95 -8.92 66.12 -17.73
C ASP A 95 -7.74 66.10 -18.71
N VAL A 96 -7.37 67.30 -19.14
CA VAL A 96 -6.33 67.52 -20.13
C VAL A 96 -5.16 68.28 -19.50
N PHE A 97 -3.97 67.72 -19.65
CA PHE A 97 -2.73 68.29 -19.13
C PHE A 97 -1.80 68.63 -20.28
N ASP A 98 -0.85 69.52 -20.07
CA ASP A 98 0.19 69.77 -21.07
C ASP A 98 0.99 68.47 -21.34
N VAL A 99 1.11 68.12 -22.62
CA VAL A 99 1.76 66.86 -23.02
C VAL A 99 3.23 66.81 -22.62
N MET A 100 3.90 67.96 -22.59
CA MET A 100 5.30 68.06 -22.20
C MET A 100 5.47 67.90 -20.69
N ASP A 101 4.50 68.30 -19.87
CA ASP A 101 4.54 68.11 -18.42
C ASP A 101 4.26 66.65 -18.02
N ILE A 102 3.35 65.97 -18.71
CA ILE A 102 3.19 64.50 -18.56
C ILE A 102 4.43 63.76 -19.07
N PHE A 103 5.03 64.19 -20.17
CA PHE A 103 6.27 63.60 -20.69
C PHE A 103 7.45 63.76 -19.72
N LYS A 104 7.61 64.95 -19.12
CA LYS A 104 8.63 65.20 -18.08
C LYS A 104 8.39 64.31 -16.86
N SER A 105 7.17 64.25 -16.33
CA SER A 105 6.86 63.43 -15.16
C SER A 105 7.05 61.93 -15.42
N LYS A 106 6.62 61.40 -16.57
CA LYS A 106 6.88 59.99 -16.95
C LYS A 106 8.37 59.73 -17.15
N LYS A 107 9.15 60.67 -17.70
CA LYS A 107 10.62 60.54 -17.78
C LYS A 107 11.31 60.52 -16.43
N GLU A 108 10.81 61.27 -15.44
CA GLU A 108 11.34 61.23 -14.07
C GLU A 108 11.05 59.91 -13.37
N VAL A 109 9.86 59.31 -13.60
CA VAL A 109 9.56 57.95 -13.10
C VAL A 109 10.51 56.93 -13.74
N LEU A 110 10.67 56.96 -15.07
CA LEU A 110 11.60 56.06 -15.76
C LEU A 110 13.04 56.19 -15.26
N ARG A 111 13.51 57.40 -14.95
CA ARG A 111 14.83 57.62 -14.37
C ARG A 111 14.97 57.00 -12.98
N LYS A 112 13.96 57.17 -12.12
CA LYS A 112 13.94 56.56 -10.78
C LYS A 112 13.92 55.04 -10.85
N ASP A 113 13.13 54.47 -11.74
CA ASP A 113 13.03 53.02 -11.92
C ASP A 113 14.36 52.43 -12.39
N ILE A 114 15.02 53.07 -13.37
CA ILE A 114 16.35 52.65 -13.85
C ILE A 114 17.37 52.73 -12.72
N GLN A 115 17.38 53.82 -11.94
CA GLN A 115 18.30 53.95 -10.80
C GLN A 115 18.10 52.88 -9.73
N GLU A 116 16.85 52.49 -9.44
CA GLU A 116 16.55 51.43 -8.46
C GLU A 116 16.94 50.05 -9.00
N LEU A 117 16.60 49.77 -10.26
CA LEU A 117 16.89 48.49 -10.90
C LEU A 117 18.40 48.26 -11.06
N GLU A 118 19.13 49.23 -11.59
CA GLU A 118 20.58 49.13 -11.80
C GLU A 118 21.37 49.26 -10.50
N GLY A 119 20.94 50.14 -9.59
CA GLY A 119 21.67 50.45 -8.36
C GLY A 119 21.51 49.42 -7.25
N PHE A 120 20.34 48.77 -7.13
CA PHE A 120 20.02 47.96 -5.95
C PHE A 120 19.52 46.55 -6.26
N ILE A 121 18.68 46.39 -7.28
CA ILE A 121 18.04 45.10 -7.55
C ILE A 121 18.98 44.20 -8.35
N PHE A 122 19.48 44.66 -9.50
CA PHE A 122 20.31 43.86 -10.41
C PHE A 122 21.57 43.28 -9.73
N PRO A 123 22.38 44.06 -8.97
CA PRO A 123 23.58 43.52 -8.33
C PRO A 123 23.30 42.39 -7.31
N LYS A 124 22.18 42.46 -6.58
CA LYS A 124 21.80 41.43 -5.59
C LYS A 124 21.41 40.10 -6.24
N TYR A 125 20.80 40.15 -7.43
CA TYR A 125 20.50 38.94 -8.20
C TYR A 125 21.76 38.30 -8.78
N GLU A 126 22.72 39.10 -9.26
CA GLU A 126 24.02 38.60 -9.72
C GLU A 126 24.82 37.93 -8.60
N GLU A 127 24.86 38.53 -7.41
CA GLU A 127 25.53 37.96 -6.24
C GLU A 127 24.89 36.62 -5.82
N SER A 128 23.56 36.57 -5.77
CA SER A 128 22.81 35.36 -5.39
C SER A 128 23.06 34.21 -6.38
N ALA A 129 23.11 34.51 -7.68
CA ALA A 129 23.42 33.52 -8.72
C ALA A 129 24.85 32.96 -8.57
N ALA A 130 25.83 33.80 -8.22
CA ALA A 130 27.21 33.37 -7.98
C ALA A 130 27.33 32.43 -6.77
N ILE A 131 26.64 32.73 -5.66
CA ILE A 131 26.64 31.90 -4.44
C ILE A 131 26.10 30.49 -4.74
N ILE A 132 24.99 30.39 -5.47
CA ILE A 132 24.38 29.10 -5.83
C ILE A 132 25.33 28.25 -6.69
N LYS A 133 26.09 28.89 -7.60
CA LYS A 133 27.05 28.20 -8.45
C LYS A 133 28.17 27.55 -7.62
N THR A 134 28.70 28.26 -6.63
CA THR A 134 29.73 27.74 -5.72
C THR A 134 29.19 26.59 -4.86
N GLN A 135 28.00 26.74 -4.27
CA GLN A 135 27.36 25.70 -3.47
C GLN A 135 27.15 24.38 -4.24
N LYS A 136 26.76 24.45 -5.52
CA LYS A 136 26.64 23.26 -6.38
C LYS A 136 27.97 22.52 -6.53
N THR A 137 29.08 23.24 -6.67
CA THR A 137 30.40 22.63 -6.82
C THR A 137 30.88 21.93 -5.54
N ASP A 138 30.59 22.52 -4.37
CA ASP A 138 30.97 21.94 -3.07
C ASP A 138 30.14 20.71 -2.71
N GLN A 139 28.84 20.71 -3.05
CA GLN A 139 27.97 19.55 -2.89
C GLN A 139 28.49 18.35 -3.70
N LEU A 140 28.91 18.58 -4.95
CA LEU A 140 29.43 17.51 -5.82
C LEU A 140 30.75 16.92 -5.28
N LYS A 141 31.64 17.77 -4.74
CA LYS A 141 32.88 17.31 -4.09
C LYS A 141 32.58 16.48 -2.84
N ASN A 142 31.65 16.91 -2.00
CA ASN A 142 31.29 16.18 -0.78
C ASN A 142 30.65 14.83 -1.06
N SER A 143 29.74 14.75 -2.05
CA SER A 143 29.11 13.48 -2.47
C SER A 143 30.14 12.44 -2.94
N LYS A 144 31.14 12.87 -3.72
CA LYS A 144 32.23 12.00 -4.16
C LYS A 144 33.05 11.49 -2.98
N LYS A 145 33.39 12.36 -2.01
CA LYS A 145 34.14 11.98 -0.81
C LYS A 145 33.38 10.94 0.03
N LEU A 146 32.10 11.17 0.32
CA LEU A 146 31.27 10.23 1.09
C LEU A 146 31.18 8.86 0.41
N THR A 147 31.08 8.83 -0.93
CA THR A 147 31.08 7.58 -1.69
C THR A 147 32.39 6.81 -1.54
N THR A 148 33.52 7.50 -1.52
CA THR A 148 34.84 6.87 -1.31
C THR A 148 34.99 6.33 0.10
N ASP A 149 34.55 7.07 1.12
CA ASP A 149 34.65 6.63 2.52
C ASP A 149 33.77 5.40 2.80
N LEU A 150 32.56 5.34 2.21
CA LEU A 150 31.67 4.18 2.30
C LEU A 150 32.31 2.93 1.68
N LYS A 151 32.99 3.07 0.52
CA LYS A 151 33.69 1.94 -0.12
C LYS A 151 34.81 1.38 0.77
N LYS A 152 35.61 2.25 1.39
CA LYS A 152 36.68 1.83 2.31
C LYS A 152 36.15 1.07 3.52
N GLN A 153 35.01 1.50 4.09
CA GLN A 153 34.38 0.78 5.20
C GLN A 153 33.89 -0.61 4.78
N GLY A 154 33.35 -0.75 3.57
CA GLY A 154 32.97 -2.05 3.01
C GLY A 154 34.15 -3.02 2.85
N GLU A 155 35.29 -2.52 2.37
CA GLU A 155 36.51 -3.32 2.24
C GLU A 155 37.04 -3.81 3.59
N ALA A 156 36.93 -2.98 4.65
CA ALA A 156 37.33 -3.39 6.00
C ALA A 156 36.45 -4.53 6.55
N LEU A 157 35.14 -4.48 6.32
CA LEU A 157 34.22 -5.54 6.74
C LEU A 157 34.46 -6.86 5.99
N HIS A 158 34.79 -6.82 4.69
CA HIS A 158 35.13 -8.02 3.95
C HIS A 158 36.35 -8.74 4.54
N LYS A 159 37.41 -7.99 4.91
CA LYS A 159 38.62 -8.57 5.52
C LYS A 159 38.34 -9.29 6.84
N GLU A 160 37.51 -8.72 7.71
CA GLU A 160 37.13 -9.35 8.98
C GLU A 160 36.29 -10.62 8.76
N ILE A 161 35.36 -10.60 7.81
CA ILE A 161 34.58 -11.79 7.44
C ILE A 161 35.49 -12.91 6.96
N ASP A 162 36.46 -12.61 6.09
CA ASP A 162 37.41 -13.60 5.58
C ASP A 162 38.26 -14.21 6.71
N ALA A 163 38.68 -13.40 7.69
CA ALA A 163 39.43 -13.87 8.86
C ALA A 163 38.61 -14.86 9.72
N ILE A 164 37.31 -14.59 9.92
CA ILE A 164 36.41 -15.48 10.66
C ILE A 164 36.23 -16.81 9.93
N ILE A 165 36.07 -16.78 8.60
CA ILE A 165 35.96 -17.99 7.77
C ILE A 165 37.21 -18.86 7.92
N GLN A 166 38.40 -18.26 7.85
CA GLN A 166 39.67 -18.98 8.03
C GLN A 166 39.76 -19.64 9.41
N SER A 167 39.36 -18.94 10.47
CA SER A 167 39.32 -19.52 11.83
C SER A 167 38.42 -20.76 11.88
N LYS A 168 37.24 -20.72 11.28
CA LYS A 168 36.31 -21.87 11.28
C LYS A 168 36.82 -23.04 10.45
N GLN A 169 37.52 -22.79 9.35
CA GLN A 169 38.20 -23.84 8.59
C GLN A 169 39.25 -24.55 9.44
N THR A 170 40.08 -23.81 10.20
CA THR A 170 41.08 -24.43 11.08
C THR A 170 40.45 -25.26 12.21
N GLU A 171 39.29 -24.87 12.74
CA GLU A 171 38.56 -25.67 13.73
C GLU A 171 38.10 -27.03 13.14
N ILE A 172 37.64 -27.04 11.88
CA ILE A 172 37.23 -28.26 11.17
C ILE A 172 38.43 -29.19 10.99
N ASP A 173 39.56 -28.66 10.50
CA ASP A 173 40.78 -29.43 10.27
C ASP A 173 41.28 -30.14 11.55
N VAL A 174 41.19 -29.47 12.70
CA VAL A 174 41.55 -30.04 14.01
C VAL A 174 40.61 -31.17 14.43
N MET A 175 39.30 -31.05 14.17
CA MET A 175 38.33 -32.11 14.48
C MET A 175 38.55 -33.35 13.62
N ASP A 176 38.78 -33.16 12.31
CA ASP A 176 39.03 -34.26 11.38
C ASP A 176 40.30 -35.04 11.76
N SER A 177 41.37 -34.35 12.18
CA SER A 177 42.60 -34.97 12.69
C SER A 177 42.35 -35.85 13.92
N LYS A 178 41.49 -35.40 14.86
CA LYS A 178 41.12 -36.19 16.05
C LYS A 178 40.29 -37.42 15.70
N HIS A 179 39.32 -37.32 14.79
CA HIS A 179 38.53 -38.46 14.30
C HIS A 179 39.42 -39.54 13.69
N LYS A 180 40.35 -39.14 12.82
CA LYS A 180 41.31 -40.04 12.20
C LYS A 180 42.15 -40.80 13.24
N THR A 181 42.70 -40.08 14.22
CA THR A 181 43.53 -40.70 15.28
C THR A 181 42.74 -41.71 16.13
N ALA A 182 41.47 -41.44 16.43
CA ALA A 182 40.62 -42.35 17.20
C ALA A 182 40.28 -43.63 16.41
N LEU A 183 39.98 -43.49 15.11
CA LEU A 183 39.75 -44.61 14.20
C LEU A 183 40.99 -45.49 14.08
N ASP A 184 42.16 -44.89 13.82
CA ASP A 184 43.43 -45.61 13.69
C ASP A 184 43.75 -46.42 14.96
N LYS A 185 43.47 -45.86 16.14
CA LYS A 185 43.69 -46.55 17.42
C LYS A 185 42.79 -47.79 17.59
N GLN A 186 41.51 -47.68 17.24
CA GLN A 186 40.57 -48.80 17.33
C GLN A 186 40.90 -49.89 16.31
N GLU A 187 41.22 -49.50 15.08
CA GLU A 187 41.63 -50.41 14.02
C GLU A 187 42.84 -51.24 14.45
N ASN A 188 43.87 -50.58 15.00
CA ASN A 188 45.06 -51.26 15.51
C ASN A 188 44.75 -52.26 16.62
N ALA A 189 43.86 -51.93 17.57
CA ALA A 189 43.47 -52.82 18.66
C ALA A 189 42.70 -54.07 18.18
N ILE A 190 41.80 -53.89 17.20
CA ILE A 190 41.05 -54.99 16.58
C ILE A 190 42.01 -55.91 15.81
N ASN A 191 42.91 -55.35 15.01
CA ASN A 191 43.88 -56.10 14.23
C ASN A 191 44.85 -56.91 15.11
N HIS A 192 45.25 -56.36 16.26
CA HIS A 192 46.04 -57.09 17.25
C HIS A 192 45.29 -58.31 17.80
N THR A 193 44.04 -58.13 18.25
CA THR A 193 43.19 -59.22 18.77
C THR A 193 42.94 -60.31 17.72
N ILE A 194 42.68 -59.92 16.46
CA ILE A 194 42.53 -60.88 15.34
C ILE A 194 43.79 -61.73 15.18
N THR A 195 44.98 -61.12 15.33
CA THR A 195 46.26 -61.83 15.20
C THR A 195 46.45 -62.83 16.33
N GLU A 196 46.12 -62.46 17.58
CA GLU A 196 46.18 -63.37 18.72
C GLU A 196 45.20 -64.56 18.57
N ILE A 197 43.97 -64.30 18.15
CA ILE A 197 42.97 -65.35 17.89
C ILE A 197 43.48 -66.32 16.83
N LYS A 198 44.09 -65.82 15.75
CA LYS A 198 44.68 -66.66 14.69
C LYS A 198 45.77 -67.58 15.25
N GLN A 199 46.66 -67.07 16.11
CA GLN A 199 47.71 -67.85 16.75
C GLN A 199 47.13 -68.93 17.68
N VAL A 200 46.15 -68.58 18.51
CA VAL A 200 45.49 -69.54 19.41
C VAL A 200 44.80 -70.65 18.63
N ILE A 201 44.08 -70.33 17.55
CA ILE A 201 43.45 -71.33 16.67
C ILE A 201 44.50 -72.29 16.10
N GLN A 202 45.66 -71.78 15.68
CA GLN A 202 46.73 -72.61 15.12
C GLN A 202 47.30 -73.58 16.16
N VAL A 203 47.53 -73.11 17.39
CA VAL A 203 47.95 -73.98 18.52
C VAL A 203 46.90 -75.04 18.81
N LEU A 204 45.61 -74.68 18.85
CA LEU A 204 44.54 -75.64 19.09
C LEU A 204 44.42 -76.71 18.01
N LYS A 205 44.59 -76.34 16.74
CA LYS A 205 44.65 -77.31 15.64
C LYS A 205 45.81 -78.29 15.83
N SER A 206 47.01 -77.79 16.17
CA SER A 206 48.16 -78.67 16.44
C SER A 206 47.98 -79.59 17.65
N LEU A 207 47.24 -79.15 18.68
CA LEU A 207 46.89 -79.95 19.86
C LEU A 207 45.79 -80.99 19.58
N LEU A 208 44.93 -80.76 18.59
CA LEU A 208 43.95 -81.75 18.14
C LEU A 208 44.60 -82.85 17.29
N ASP A 209 45.64 -82.50 16.53
CA ASP A 209 46.35 -83.43 15.65
C ASP A 209 47.41 -84.28 16.37
N THR A 210 47.76 -83.96 17.63
CA THR A 210 48.75 -84.72 18.42
C THR A 210 48.15 -85.89 19.19
N SER A 211 48.92 -86.97 19.34
CA SER A 211 48.54 -88.15 20.15
C SER A 211 49.10 -88.10 21.58
N ASP A 212 49.77 -87.01 21.98
CA ASP A 212 50.35 -86.86 23.33
C ASP A 212 49.31 -86.38 24.36
N VAL A 213 48.82 -87.34 25.16
CA VAL A 213 47.80 -87.15 26.20
C VAL A 213 48.24 -86.18 27.30
N SER A 214 49.54 -86.05 27.56
CA SER A 214 50.06 -85.20 28.63
C SER A 214 49.98 -83.69 28.29
N LEU A 215 50.04 -83.34 27.00
CA LEU A 215 49.91 -81.97 26.52
C LEU A 215 48.44 -81.55 26.43
N VAL A 216 47.57 -82.43 25.96
CA VAL A 216 46.13 -82.16 25.86
C VAL A 216 45.48 -82.05 27.24
N SER A 217 45.89 -82.88 28.21
CA SER A 217 45.34 -82.85 29.58
C SER A 217 45.69 -81.58 30.37
N LYS A 218 46.77 -80.87 30.01
CA LYS A 218 47.13 -79.57 30.61
C LYS A 218 46.43 -78.38 29.95
N TYR A 219 45.78 -78.57 28.80
CA TYR A 219 45.13 -77.48 28.09
C TYR A 219 43.90 -76.98 28.87
N GLN A 220 43.85 -75.67 29.10
CA GLN A 220 42.70 -74.98 29.67
C GLN A 220 42.10 -74.03 28.63
N SER A 221 40.77 -74.06 28.51
CA SER A 221 40.07 -73.31 27.48
C SER A 221 40.17 -71.80 27.69
N ARG A 222 40.78 -71.10 26.72
CA ARG A 222 40.87 -69.64 26.69
C ARG A 222 39.74 -68.96 25.92
N ILE A 223 38.72 -69.71 25.49
CA ILE A 223 37.62 -69.16 24.67
C ILE A 223 36.88 -68.02 25.39
N GLY A 224 36.86 -68.02 26.72
CA GLY A 224 36.27 -66.95 27.54
C GLY A 224 36.92 -65.58 27.31
N GLU A 225 38.21 -65.54 26.96
CA GLU A 225 38.97 -64.30 26.70
C GLU A 225 38.49 -63.60 25.41
N PHE A 226 37.94 -64.35 24.45
CA PHE A 226 37.52 -63.84 23.13
C PHE A 226 36.01 -63.82 22.92
N ARG A 227 35.22 -64.18 23.94
CA ARG A 227 33.74 -64.19 23.85
C ARG A 227 33.11 -62.80 23.77
N LYS A 228 33.85 -61.75 24.14
CA LYS A 228 33.39 -60.36 24.01
C LYS A 228 33.79 -59.82 22.64
N LEU A 229 32.80 -59.55 21.80
CA LEU A 229 33.02 -58.93 20.49
C LEU A 229 33.51 -57.48 20.67
N PRO A 230 34.37 -56.97 19.76
CA PRO A 230 34.83 -55.59 19.82
C PRO A 230 33.64 -54.61 19.72
N PRO A 231 33.67 -53.51 20.48
CA PRO A 231 32.57 -52.56 20.51
C PRO A 231 32.38 -51.87 19.16
N LYS A 232 31.12 -51.65 18.76
CA LYS A 232 30.78 -50.87 17.56
C LYS A 232 31.01 -49.40 17.84
N LEU A 233 31.99 -48.80 17.15
CA LEU A 233 32.27 -47.38 17.25
C LEU A 233 31.22 -46.60 16.44
N LYS A 234 30.54 -45.64 17.06
CA LYS A 234 29.74 -44.64 16.34
C LYS A 234 30.46 -43.30 16.38
N ILE A 235 30.72 -42.76 15.20
CA ILE A 235 31.32 -41.43 15.03
C ILE A 235 30.23 -40.51 14.49
N SER A 236 29.95 -39.44 15.22
CA SER A 236 29.12 -38.34 14.74
C SER A 236 30.01 -37.37 13.96
N LEU A 237 29.63 -37.05 12.72
CA LEU A 237 30.35 -36.05 11.93
C LEU A 237 29.84 -34.64 12.31
N PRO A 238 30.74 -33.66 12.48
CA PRO A 238 30.31 -32.30 12.80
C PRO A 238 29.45 -31.74 11.68
N HIS A 239 28.33 -31.13 12.06
CA HIS A 239 27.46 -30.42 11.14
C HIS A 239 27.60 -28.92 11.38
N PHE A 240 27.81 -28.15 10.30
CA PHE A 240 27.83 -26.70 10.36
C PHE A 240 26.42 -26.15 10.28
N ASN A 241 25.95 -25.55 11.37
CA ASN A 241 24.62 -24.96 11.44
C ASN A 241 24.70 -23.48 11.07
N ALA A 242 24.55 -23.17 9.79
CA ALA A 242 24.59 -21.79 9.30
C ALA A 242 23.47 -20.95 9.95
N LEU A 243 23.85 -19.79 10.50
CA LEU A 243 22.88 -18.80 10.97
C LEU A 243 22.46 -17.87 9.84
N LYS A 244 21.21 -17.40 9.89
CA LYS A 244 20.69 -16.42 8.95
C LYS A 244 21.36 -15.06 9.22
N ILE A 245 22.03 -14.53 8.21
CA ILE A 245 22.75 -13.24 8.30
C ILE A 245 21.75 -12.12 8.64
N ASN A 246 21.98 -11.40 9.74
CA ASN A 246 21.13 -10.31 10.17
C ASN A 246 21.54 -9.01 9.47
N ARG A 247 20.79 -8.66 8.41
CA ARG A 247 21.03 -7.46 7.60
C ARG A 247 20.97 -6.17 8.42
N GLU A 248 20.09 -6.06 9.41
CA GLU A 248 19.99 -4.85 10.24
C GLU A 248 21.21 -4.67 11.14
N GLN A 249 21.79 -5.76 11.63
CA GLN A 249 22.98 -5.72 12.46
C GLN A 249 24.24 -5.44 11.63
N LEU A 250 24.32 -5.92 10.39
CA LEU A 250 25.37 -5.50 9.44
C LEU A 250 25.25 -4.02 9.08
N LEU A 251 24.04 -3.50 8.84
CA LEU A 251 23.83 -2.09 8.52
C LEU A 251 24.29 -1.15 9.65
N LYS A 252 24.19 -1.57 10.91
CA LYS A 252 24.71 -0.80 12.05
C LYS A 252 26.23 -0.59 11.98
N GLN A 253 26.98 -1.58 11.48
CA GLN A 253 28.45 -1.54 11.38
C GLN A 253 28.98 -0.63 10.25
N PHE A 254 28.12 -0.25 9.28
CA PHE A 254 28.45 0.72 8.23
C PHE A 254 28.31 2.19 8.68
N GLY A 255 27.70 2.45 9.84
CA GLY A 255 27.41 3.79 10.33
C GLY A 255 26.15 4.42 9.71
N SER A 256 25.91 5.69 10.02
CA SER A 256 24.71 6.42 9.58
C SER A 256 25.06 7.70 8.82
N LEU A 257 24.32 7.98 7.75
CA LEU A 257 24.38 9.25 7.03
C LEU A 257 23.32 10.22 7.61
N THR A 258 23.75 11.41 8.01
CA THR A 258 22.82 12.47 8.43
C THR A 258 22.26 13.19 7.22
N ALA A 259 20.93 13.35 7.15
CA ALA A 259 20.26 14.05 6.05
C ALA A 259 20.55 15.57 6.09
N SER A 260 20.69 16.17 4.91
CA SER A 260 20.82 17.62 4.77
C SER A 260 19.45 18.29 4.79
N SER A 261 19.40 19.50 5.35
CA SER A 261 18.27 20.42 5.22
C SER A 261 18.54 21.47 4.14
N ILE A 262 17.48 21.84 3.41
CA ILE A 262 17.48 23.00 2.52
C ILE A 262 16.50 23.98 3.14
N GLU A 263 17.02 25.06 3.71
CA GLU A 263 16.22 26.15 4.26
C GLU A 263 16.22 27.31 3.27
N THR A 264 15.02 27.74 2.88
CA THR A 264 14.80 28.96 2.10
C THR A 264 14.20 30.02 3.01
N GLU A 265 14.99 31.03 3.37
CA GLU A 265 14.47 32.22 4.04
C GLU A 265 13.99 33.22 2.99
N GLU A 266 12.68 33.49 2.96
CA GLU A 266 12.12 34.61 2.21
C GLU A 266 12.25 35.90 3.03
N GLN A 267 13.06 36.85 2.56
CA GLN A 267 13.04 38.21 3.12
C GLN A 267 11.99 39.05 2.40
N GLY A 268 10.76 39.00 2.91
CA GLY A 268 9.73 39.99 2.63
C GLY A 268 9.87 41.21 3.55
N TYR A 269 9.73 42.41 2.98
CA TYR A 269 9.62 43.66 3.73
C TYR A 269 8.12 43.98 3.89
N THR A 270 7.58 44.05 5.12
CA THR A 270 6.14 44.36 5.32
C THR A 270 5.86 45.17 6.59
N LEU A 271 5.01 46.20 6.46
CA LEU A 271 4.29 46.88 7.56
C LEU A 271 2.99 46.10 7.93
N PRO A 272 2.47 46.14 9.19
CA PRO A 272 1.53 45.15 9.76
C PRO A 272 0.02 45.50 9.60
N SER A 273 -0.94 44.56 9.41
CA SER A 273 -1.74 43.79 10.42
C SER A 273 -3.10 43.32 9.79
N PRO A 274 -4.00 42.47 10.38
CA PRO A 274 -3.88 41.20 11.12
C PRO A 274 -4.82 40.05 10.60
N GLY A 275 -4.46 38.79 10.91
CA GLY A 275 -5.43 37.75 11.31
C GLY A 275 -5.57 36.48 10.46
N ALA A 276 -4.81 35.42 10.80
CA ALA A 276 -5.28 34.03 10.76
C ALA A 276 -4.33 33.12 11.59
N GLU A 277 -4.92 32.30 12.44
CA GLU A 277 -4.29 31.49 13.47
C GLU A 277 -3.61 30.21 12.94
N SER A 278 -2.61 29.76 13.70
CA SER A 278 -1.71 28.63 13.50
C SER A 278 -2.39 27.25 13.49
N SER A 279 -1.90 26.34 12.64
CA SER A 279 -2.17 24.89 12.66
C SER A 279 -1.55 24.20 13.89
N PRO A 280 -2.16 23.10 14.39
CA PRO A 280 -1.65 22.35 15.54
C PRO A 280 -0.42 21.49 15.16
N PRO A 281 0.42 21.13 16.15
CA PRO A 281 1.65 20.35 15.92
C PRO A 281 1.35 18.93 15.40
N ASP A 282 2.15 18.45 14.46
CA ASP A 282 2.09 17.10 13.90
C ASP A 282 1.98 16.05 15.01
N ARG A 283 0.82 15.39 15.11
CA ARG A 283 0.62 14.26 16.01
C ARG A 283 1.00 12.97 15.27
N PRO A 284 2.08 12.28 15.64
CA PRO A 284 2.43 11.03 14.96
C PRO A 284 1.40 9.94 15.24
N LEU A 285 1.04 9.19 14.19
CA LEU A 285 0.19 8.00 14.28
C LEU A 285 0.83 6.92 15.17
N LEU A 286 0.01 6.13 15.85
CA LEU A 286 0.46 4.97 16.61
C LEU A 286 0.96 3.86 15.69
N ASP A 287 2.08 3.22 16.07
CA ASP A 287 2.63 2.04 15.38
C ASP A 287 1.62 0.88 15.33
N ALA A 288 0.80 0.75 16.38
CA ALA A 288 -0.40 -0.08 16.39
C ALA A 288 -1.58 0.70 17.02
N PRO A 289 -2.69 0.92 16.29
CA PRO A 289 -3.92 1.45 16.85
C PRO A 289 -4.42 0.60 18.03
N LYS A 290 -5.05 1.24 19.01
CA LYS A 290 -5.52 0.59 20.24
C LYS A 290 -7.04 0.66 20.35
N LEU A 291 -7.68 -0.48 20.53
CA LEU A 291 -9.08 -0.54 20.93
C LEU A 291 -9.22 0.01 22.35
N ILE A 292 -10.13 0.97 22.54
CA ILE A 292 -10.40 1.62 23.83
C ILE A 292 -11.61 0.99 24.50
N THR A 293 -12.71 0.85 23.76
CA THR A 293 -13.93 0.22 24.25
C THR A 293 -14.74 -0.35 23.09
N GLU A 294 -15.63 -1.26 23.42
CA GLU A 294 -16.56 -1.93 22.53
C GLU A 294 -17.97 -1.84 23.13
N LEU A 295 -18.91 -1.35 22.32
CA LEU A 295 -20.31 -1.15 22.70
C LEU A 295 -21.17 -2.15 21.93
N ASP A 296 -21.96 -2.95 22.65
CA ASP A 296 -22.98 -3.80 22.06
C ASP A 296 -24.28 -3.00 21.90
N THR A 297 -24.65 -2.69 20.65
CA THR A 297 -25.78 -1.82 20.33
C THR A 297 -27.09 -2.60 20.12
N LYS A 298 -27.12 -3.91 20.41
CA LYS A 298 -28.31 -4.76 20.28
C LYS A 298 -28.94 -4.70 18.87
N TYR A 299 -28.16 -4.36 17.86
CA TYR A 299 -28.55 -4.48 16.46
C TYR A 299 -27.99 -5.80 15.94
N ASP A 300 -28.77 -6.55 15.16
CA ASP A 300 -28.22 -7.70 14.44
C ASP A 300 -27.36 -7.25 13.26
N ILE A 301 -27.73 -6.12 12.65
CA ILE A 301 -27.01 -5.48 11.55
C ILE A 301 -26.90 -3.99 11.83
N LEU A 302 -25.68 -3.47 11.90
CA LEU A 302 -25.39 -2.05 12.18
C LEU A 302 -24.76 -1.35 10.96
N CYS A 303 -25.42 -0.32 10.44
CA CYS A 303 -25.02 0.33 9.20
C CYS A 303 -24.25 1.62 9.42
N CYS A 304 -24.70 2.46 10.36
CA CYS A 304 -24.22 3.84 10.49
C CYS A 304 -23.97 4.20 11.96
N VAL A 305 -22.99 5.07 12.17
CA VAL A 305 -22.68 5.67 13.47
C VAL A 305 -22.38 7.15 13.26
N SER A 306 -22.89 8.02 14.14
CA SER A 306 -22.62 9.45 14.12
C SER A 306 -22.47 9.98 15.54
N CYS A 307 -21.45 10.79 15.78
CA CYS A 307 -21.10 11.27 17.11
C CYS A 307 -21.96 12.49 17.45
N LEU A 308 -22.67 12.44 18.58
CA LEU A 308 -23.37 13.61 19.13
C LEU A 308 -22.42 14.42 20.01
N SER A 309 -21.60 13.72 20.79
CA SER A 309 -20.54 14.27 21.64
C SER A 309 -19.41 13.25 21.77
N ASP A 310 -18.37 13.55 22.54
CA ASP A 310 -17.29 12.60 22.82
C ASP A 310 -17.76 11.35 23.60
N GLU A 311 -18.94 11.45 24.23
CA GLU A 311 -19.49 10.44 25.14
C GLU A 311 -20.82 9.83 24.65
N GLU A 312 -21.38 10.30 23.52
CA GLU A 312 -22.69 9.89 23.02
C GLU A 312 -22.69 9.68 21.51
N ILE A 313 -23.27 8.56 21.06
CA ILE A 313 -23.30 8.18 19.65
C ILE A 313 -24.72 7.79 19.20
N TRP A 314 -25.10 8.29 18.03
CA TRP A 314 -26.25 7.79 17.28
C TRP A 314 -25.86 6.61 16.41
N THR A 315 -26.74 5.63 16.36
CA THR A 315 -26.56 4.38 15.63
C THR A 315 -27.81 4.05 14.83
N SER A 316 -27.62 3.46 13.66
CA SER A 316 -28.71 2.98 12.80
C SER A 316 -28.32 1.68 12.12
N GLY A 317 -29.27 0.76 12.02
CA GLY A 317 -29.08 -0.58 11.46
C GLY A 317 -30.02 -0.88 10.30
N ASN A 318 -30.26 -2.17 10.05
CA ASN A 318 -31.21 -2.62 9.01
C ASN A 318 -32.68 -2.59 9.46
N ASN A 319 -33.05 -1.66 10.33
CA ASN A 319 -34.43 -1.48 10.80
C ASN A 319 -34.83 0.00 10.76
N ALA A 320 -36.09 0.28 11.10
CA ALA A 320 -36.63 1.63 11.10
C ALA A 320 -36.26 2.45 12.35
N ILE A 321 -35.39 1.95 13.23
CA ILE A 321 -35.16 2.53 14.55
C ILE A 321 -33.72 3.03 14.64
N MET A 322 -33.56 4.30 14.97
CA MET A 322 -32.28 4.92 15.33
C MET A 322 -32.15 4.96 16.84
N LYS A 323 -30.97 4.64 17.38
CA LYS A 323 -30.72 4.57 18.81
C LYS A 323 -29.53 5.43 19.23
N LEU A 324 -29.66 6.12 20.35
CA LEU A 324 -28.61 6.93 21.00
C LEU A 324 -28.05 6.16 22.19
N TYR A 325 -26.73 5.98 22.21
CA TYR A 325 -26.01 5.30 23.28
C TYR A 325 -25.01 6.23 23.95
N ASN A 326 -24.77 6.03 25.25
CA ASN A 326 -23.59 6.58 25.92
C ASN A 326 -22.39 5.61 25.84
N MET A 327 -21.22 6.05 26.29
CA MET A 327 -20.00 5.22 26.31
C MET A 327 -20.02 4.04 27.29
N ASN A 328 -21.02 3.95 28.16
CA ASN A 328 -21.23 2.77 29.02
C ASN A 328 -22.09 1.71 28.32
N GLY A 329 -22.60 1.98 27.11
CA GLY A 329 -23.49 1.08 26.37
C GLY A 329 -24.95 1.21 26.78
N GLU A 330 -25.32 2.22 27.57
CA GLU A 330 -26.70 2.46 27.97
C GLU A 330 -27.47 3.15 26.84
N LEU A 331 -28.67 2.65 26.56
CA LEU A 331 -29.58 3.22 25.57
C LEU A 331 -30.26 4.46 26.16
N LEU A 332 -29.92 5.66 25.65
CA LEU A 332 -30.48 6.92 26.10
C LEU A 332 -31.78 7.29 25.37
N ARG A 333 -31.87 6.99 24.06
CA ARG A 333 -33.03 7.36 23.23
C ARG A 333 -33.20 6.41 22.05
N SER A 334 -34.45 6.24 21.61
CA SER A 334 -34.82 5.50 20.41
C SER A 334 -35.83 6.31 19.60
N VAL A 335 -35.63 6.42 18.29
CA VAL A 335 -36.48 7.18 17.37
C VAL A 335 -36.78 6.34 16.14
N GLN A 336 -38.05 6.19 15.79
CA GLN A 336 -38.48 5.46 14.61
C GLN A 336 -38.57 6.40 13.39
N THR A 337 -38.15 5.95 12.21
CA THR A 337 -38.23 6.72 10.97
C THR A 337 -39.69 6.98 10.58
N LYS A 338 -39.93 8.14 9.95
CA LYS A 338 -41.27 8.55 9.48
C LYS A 338 -41.90 7.55 8.50
N SER A 339 -41.11 6.97 7.59
CA SER A 339 -41.60 6.01 6.61
C SER A 339 -41.79 4.59 7.17
N GLY A 340 -41.33 4.32 8.40
CA GLY A 340 -41.28 2.97 8.97
C GLY A 340 -40.32 2.02 8.25
N ASN A 341 -39.49 2.53 7.33
CA ASN A 341 -38.49 1.75 6.59
C ASN A 341 -37.07 2.07 7.06
N ARG A 342 -36.11 1.26 6.61
CA ARG A 342 -34.68 1.55 6.82
C ARG A 342 -34.29 2.84 6.10
N LEU A 343 -33.44 3.62 6.76
CA LEU A 343 -32.79 4.81 6.20
C LEU A 343 -31.44 4.43 5.57
N GLN A 344 -30.88 5.34 4.76
CA GLN A 344 -29.57 5.10 4.12
C GLN A 344 -28.40 5.68 4.90
N ASP A 345 -28.58 6.87 5.50
CA ASP A 345 -27.49 7.55 6.23
C ASP A 345 -28.02 8.54 7.28
N ILE A 346 -27.20 8.81 8.30
CA ILE A 346 -27.47 9.74 9.42
C ILE A 346 -26.31 10.72 9.60
N ALA A 347 -26.63 11.95 9.99
CA ALA A 347 -25.63 12.92 10.42
C ALA A 347 -26.14 13.75 11.59
N VAL A 348 -25.22 14.29 12.40
CA VAL A 348 -25.53 15.26 13.44
C VAL A 348 -25.18 16.65 12.92
N THR A 349 -26.14 17.57 13.03
CA THR A 349 -25.95 18.98 12.64
C THR A 349 -25.09 19.71 13.67
N ARG A 350 -24.53 20.87 13.29
CA ARG A 350 -23.78 21.73 14.23
C ARG A 350 -24.59 22.13 15.49
N GLY A 351 -25.91 22.19 15.39
CA GLY A 351 -26.81 22.45 16.51
C GLY A 351 -27.10 21.24 17.41
N GLY A 352 -26.50 20.07 17.13
CA GLY A 352 -26.71 18.83 17.89
C GLY A 352 -27.96 18.04 17.48
N SER A 353 -28.72 18.50 16.49
CA SER A 353 -29.90 17.80 15.99
C SER A 353 -29.52 16.69 15.00
N LEU A 354 -30.21 15.55 15.07
CA LEU A 354 -30.02 14.42 14.16
C LEU A 354 -30.78 14.65 12.86
N VAL A 355 -30.12 14.43 11.72
CA VAL A 355 -30.72 14.41 10.38
C VAL A 355 -30.53 13.04 9.73
N TYR A 356 -31.50 12.61 8.93
CA TYR A 356 -31.41 11.34 8.19
C TYR A 356 -32.00 11.43 6.79
N ALA A 357 -31.46 10.59 5.90
CA ALA A 357 -31.91 10.45 4.51
C ALA A 357 -32.91 9.29 4.38
N ASP A 358 -34.13 9.59 3.96
CA ASP A 358 -35.19 8.61 3.71
C ASP A 358 -35.31 8.30 2.22
N TRP A 359 -34.84 7.11 1.84
CA TRP A 359 -34.85 6.64 0.45
C TRP A 359 -36.27 6.42 -0.09
N SER A 360 -37.15 5.86 0.75
CA SER A 360 -38.50 5.47 0.37
C SER A 360 -39.42 6.68 0.23
N ASP A 361 -39.35 7.60 1.19
CA ASP A 361 -40.12 8.86 1.21
C ASP A 361 -39.52 9.93 0.29
N ARG A 362 -38.26 9.75 -0.17
CA ARG A 362 -37.50 10.71 -0.99
C ARG A 362 -37.34 12.05 -0.28
N SER A 363 -37.01 11.99 1.00
CA SER A 363 -36.99 13.17 1.85
C SER A 363 -35.80 13.18 2.81
N ILE A 364 -35.42 14.38 3.25
CA ILE A 364 -34.44 14.58 4.32
C ILE A 364 -35.21 15.08 5.53
N ASN A 365 -35.01 14.39 6.65
CA ASN A 365 -35.79 14.61 7.86
C ASN A 365 -34.87 15.00 9.02
N LEU A 366 -35.33 15.98 9.81
CA LEU A 366 -34.69 16.47 11.03
C LEU A 366 -35.45 15.93 12.24
N VAL A 367 -34.72 15.39 13.21
CA VAL A 367 -35.25 14.90 14.47
C VAL A 367 -35.02 15.96 15.55
N SER A 368 -36.11 16.46 16.13
CA SER A 368 -36.10 17.38 17.26
C SER A 368 -36.86 16.77 18.42
N GLY A 369 -36.13 16.27 19.43
CA GLY A 369 -36.72 15.52 20.53
C GLY A 369 -37.35 14.20 20.05
N THR A 370 -38.68 14.11 20.13
CA THR A 370 -39.48 12.98 19.63
C THR A 370 -40.19 13.28 18.30
N GLN A 371 -40.11 14.52 17.80
CA GLN A 371 -40.77 14.93 16.58
C GLN A 371 -39.83 14.84 15.38
N ILE A 372 -40.39 14.46 14.23
CA ILE A 372 -39.70 14.37 12.96
C ILE A 372 -40.29 15.39 12.00
N GLN A 373 -39.45 16.30 11.52
CA GLN A 373 -39.81 17.31 10.54
C GLN A 373 -39.12 17.02 9.20
N THR A 374 -39.90 16.96 8.12
CA THR A 374 -39.35 16.88 6.76
C THR A 374 -38.83 18.26 6.33
N VAL A 375 -37.54 18.36 6.03
CA VAL A 375 -36.88 19.63 5.69
C VAL A 375 -36.79 19.80 4.17
N ILE A 376 -36.51 18.73 3.44
CA ILE A 376 -36.34 18.73 1.98
C ILE A 376 -37.10 17.54 1.39
N THR A 377 -37.88 17.78 0.33
CA THR A 377 -38.57 16.75 -0.45
C THR A 377 -38.06 16.73 -1.88
N LEU A 378 -37.62 15.58 -2.36
CA LEU A 378 -36.91 15.43 -3.62
C LEU A 378 -37.84 14.85 -4.70
N ARG A 379 -38.01 15.56 -5.83
CA ARG A 379 -38.78 15.10 -6.98
C ARG A 379 -37.85 14.55 -8.06
N GLY A 380 -38.06 13.30 -8.47
CA GLY A 380 -37.22 12.66 -9.51
C GLY A 380 -35.88 12.10 -9.02
N TRP A 381 -35.56 12.31 -7.73
CA TRP A 381 -34.29 11.94 -7.11
C TRP A 381 -34.51 11.28 -5.76
N ARG A 382 -33.56 10.44 -5.35
CA ARG A 382 -33.56 9.75 -4.05
C ARG A 382 -32.29 10.11 -3.27
N PRO A 383 -32.40 10.48 -1.98
CA PRO A 383 -31.25 10.84 -1.16
C PRO A 383 -30.53 9.59 -0.68
N HIS A 384 -29.19 9.60 -0.66
CA HIS A 384 -28.40 8.44 -0.25
C HIS A 384 -27.45 8.73 0.92
N GLY A 385 -26.42 9.54 0.70
CA GLY A 385 -25.46 9.95 1.74
C GLY A 385 -25.74 11.37 2.22
N ILE A 386 -25.52 11.63 3.51
CA ILE A 386 -25.73 12.95 4.12
C ILE A 386 -24.58 13.32 5.05
N CYS A 387 -24.11 14.56 4.94
CA CYS A 387 -23.08 15.11 5.82
C CYS A 387 -23.43 16.54 6.23
N SER A 388 -23.20 16.88 7.50
CA SER A 388 -23.24 18.27 7.98
C SER A 388 -21.87 18.91 7.80
N THR A 389 -21.84 20.09 7.20
CA THR A 389 -20.62 20.88 7.01
C THR A 389 -20.31 21.75 8.23
N SER A 390 -19.08 22.25 8.28
CA SER A 390 -18.60 23.22 9.28
C SER A 390 -19.35 24.55 9.27
N SER A 391 -19.87 24.97 8.09
CA SER A 391 -20.71 26.16 7.94
C SER A 391 -22.15 25.96 8.43
N GLY A 392 -22.57 24.71 8.67
CA GLY A 392 -23.96 24.35 8.99
C GLY A 392 -24.84 24.03 7.77
N ASP A 393 -24.28 24.06 6.56
CA ASP A 393 -24.93 23.57 5.34
C ASP A 393 -24.96 22.01 5.32
N LEU A 394 -25.88 21.44 4.55
CA LEU A 394 -25.97 19.98 4.32
C LEU A 394 -25.43 19.62 2.94
N LEU A 395 -24.57 18.59 2.89
CA LEU A 395 -24.14 17.97 1.64
C LEU A 395 -24.89 16.67 1.45
N VAL A 396 -25.64 16.57 0.34
CA VAL A 396 -26.54 15.46 0.06
C VAL A 396 -26.13 14.79 -1.24
N ILE A 397 -25.90 13.48 -1.20
CA ILE A 397 -25.76 12.66 -2.40
C ILE A 397 -27.15 12.27 -2.89
N MET A 398 -27.42 12.50 -4.18
CA MET A 398 -28.71 12.22 -4.81
C MET A 398 -28.52 11.34 -6.04
N ILE A 399 -29.39 10.34 -6.18
CA ILE A 399 -29.43 9.43 -7.34
C ILE A 399 -30.77 9.59 -8.05
N SER A 400 -30.76 9.65 -9.38
CA SER A 400 -31.99 9.77 -10.16
C SER A 400 -32.87 8.52 -10.02
N ASN A 401 -34.19 8.67 -10.20
CA ASN A 401 -35.15 7.56 -10.07
C ASN A 401 -34.95 6.42 -11.06
N ASP A 402 -34.22 6.64 -12.15
CA ASP A 402 -33.83 5.61 -13.11
C ASP A 402 -32.44 5.00 -12.82
N GLY A 403 -31.76 5.49 -11.78
CA GLY A 403 -30.42 5.06 -11.39
C GLY A 403 -29.33 5.50 -12.35
N LYS A 404 -29.58 6.38 -13.31
CA LYS A 404 -28.57 6.73 -14.35
C LYS A 404 -27.64 7.86 -13.94
N LEU A 405 -28.06 8.77 -13.07
CA LEU A 405 -27.32 9.97 -12.71
C LEU A 405 -27.13 10.07 -11.19
N THR A 406 -25.95 10.56 -10.81
CA THR A 406 -25.57 10.81 -9.42
C THR A 406 -25.02 12.23 -9.32
N LYS A 407 -25.45 12.99 -8.31
CA LYS A 407 -24.92 14.34 -8.01
C LYS A 407 -24.79 14.57 -6.51
N VAL A 408 -23.92 15.50 -6.14
CA VAL A 408 -23.83 16.05 -4.79
C VAL A 408 -24.39 17.45 -4.81
N VAL A 409 -25.28 17.76 -3.87
CA VAL A 409 -25.91 19.09 -3.74
C VAL A 409 -25.64 19.65 -2.35
N ARG A 410 -25.20 20.91 -2.30
CA ARG A 410 -25.06 21.66 -1.05
C ARG A 410 -26.33 22.45 -0.79
N TYR A 411 -27.00 22.18 0.33
CA TYR A 411 -28.19 22.89 0.80
C TYR A 411 -27.87 23.80 1.97
N SER A 412 -28.43 24.99 1.95
CA SER A 412 -28.45 25.92 3.07
C SER A 412 -29.88 26.10 3.53
N GLY A 413 -30.25 25.40 4.61
CA GLY A 413 -31.67 25.20 4.92
C GLY A 413 -32.34 24.39 3.81
N THR A 414 -33.30 25.00 3.10
CA THR A 414 -34.01 24.38 1.97
C THR A 414 -33.52 24.84 0.60
N THR A 415 -32.57 25.78 0.55
CA THR A 415 -32.08 26.38 -0.70
C THR A 415 -30.87 25.63 -1.26
N GLU A 416 -30.91 25.28 -2.54
CA GLU A 416 -29.78 24.72 -3.28
C GLU A 416 -28.72 25.81 -3.56
N LYS A 417 -27.50 25.63 -3.04
CA LYS A 417 -26.38 26.56 -3.27
C LYS A 417 -25.44 26.11 -4.39
N GLN A 418 -25.24 24.81 -4.53
CA GLN A 418 -24.20 24.26 -5.39
C GLN A 418 -24.60 22.86 -5.84
N ILE A 419 -24.35 22.56 -7.12
CA ILE A 419 -24.54 21.24 -7.72
C ILE A 419 -23.19 20.79 -8.27
N ILE A 420 -22.76 19.60 -7.86
CA ILE A 420 -21.49 18.99 -8.25
C ILE A 420 -21.83 17.67 -8.92
N GLN A 421 -21.55 17.57 -10.22
CA GLN A 421 -21.95 16.41 -11.02
C GLN A 421 -20.95 16.07 -12.13
N TRP A 422 -20.38 17.09 -12.79
CA TRP A 422 -19.50 16.93 -13.94
C TRP A 422 -18.12 17.52 -13.64
N ASP A 423 -17.08 16.95 -14.25
CA ASP A 423 -15.75 17.53 -14.26
C ASP A 423 -15.60 18.64 -15.31
N ASP A 424 -14.44 19.31 -15.33
CA ASP A 424 -14.14 20.40 -16.27
C ASP A 424 -14.11 19.93 -17.74
N GLN A 425 -14.12 18.61 -18.01
CA GLN A 425 -14.21 18.01 -19.35
C GLN A 425 -15.64 17.55 -19.70
N GLY A 426 -16.63 17.79 -18.83
CA GLY A 426 -18.01 17.36 -19.00
C GLY A 426 -18.27 15.88 -18.73
N LYS A 427 -17.34 15.15 -18.08
CA LYS A 427 -17.52 13.75 -17.68
C LYS A 427 -18.12 13.63 -16.28
N PRO A 428 -18.92 12.58 -15.99
CA PRO A 428 -19.54 12.42 -14.68
C PRO A 428 -18.50 12.16 -13.59
N LEU A 429 -18.65 12.85 -12.45
CA LEU A 429 -17.74 12.71 -11.32
C LEU A 429 -17.95 11.40 -10.56
N TYR A 430 -19.19 10.92 -10.47
CA TYR A 430 -19.61 9.78 -9.66
C TYR A 430 -20.18 8.66 -10.53
N SER A 431 -20.14 7.42 -10.03
CA SER A 431 -20.72 6.28 -10.74
C SER A 431 -22.25 6.41 -10.82
N SER A 432 -22.82 5.86 -11.89
CA SER A 432 -24.26 5.62 -11.98
C SER A 432 -24.68 4.44 -11.09
N GLY A 433 -25.98 4.32 -10.89
CA GLY A 433 -26.65 3.20 -10.22
C GLY A 433 -26.86 3.38 -8.73
N TYR A 434 -27.54 2.41 -8.12
CA TYR A 434 -28.01 2.44 -6.73
C TYR A 434 -26.99 1.96 -5.70
N GLY A 435 -25.71 1.93 -6.07
CA GLY A 435 -24.64 1.57 -5.15
C GLY A 435 -24.46 2.62 -4.08
N ASP A 436 -24.20 2.18 -2.85
CA ASP A 436 -24.10 3.07 -1.70
C ASP A 436 -22.95 4.06 -1.83
N LYS A 437 -23.22 5.32 -1.45
CA LYS A 437 -22.22 6.38 -1.46
C LYS A 437 -22.37 7.19 -0.20
N PHE A 438 -21.25 7.55 0.40
CA PHE A 438 -21.17 8.35 1.62
C PHE A 438 -20.22 9.51 1.39
N ASN A 439 -20.48 10.62 2.05
CA ASN A 439 -19.69 11.84 1.92
C ASN A 439 -19.26 12.40 3.27
N SER A 440 -18.13 13.11 3.26
CA SER A 440 -17.66 13.91 4.39
C SER A 440 -17.01 15.19 3.88
N GLU A 441 -17.08 16.27 4.67
CA GLU A 441 -16.28 17.48 4.44
C GLU A 441 -14.91 17.32 5.13
N ASN A 442 -13.83 17.62 4.42
CA ASN A 442 -12.49 17.65 4.99
C ASN A 442 -12.18 19.04 5.58
N ARG A 443 -11.23 19.12 6.52
CA ARG A 443 -10.84 20.37 7.19
C ARG A 443 -10.34 21.45 6.22
N ASN A 444 -9.77 21.04 5.08
CA ASN A 444 -9.37 21.92 3.99
C ASN A 444 -10.55 22.40 3.11
N SER A 445 -11.80 22.13 3.51
CA SER A 445 -13.06 22.41 2.79
C SER A 445 -13.30 21.58 1.52
N ASP A 446 -12.49 20.54 1.28
CA ASP A 446 -12.78 19.58 0.21
C ASP A 446 -13.99 18.72 0.55
N ILE A 447 -14.70 18.31 -0.49
CA ILE A 447 -15.81 17.36 -0.40
C ILE A 447 -15.28 16.00 -0.83
N CYS A 448 -15.32 15.05 0.09
CA CYS A 448 -14.83 13.69 -0.11
C CYS A 448 -16.01 12.74 -0.23
N VAL A 449 -16.04 11.92 -1.29
CA VAL A 449 -17.11 10.95 -1.55
C VAL A 449 -16.52 9.56 -1.68
N ALA A 450 -16.93 8.65 -0.80
CA ALA A 450 -16.70 7.21 -0.95
C ALA A 450 -17.73 6.64 -1.93
N ASP A 451 -17.27 6.26 -3.12
CA ASP A 451 -18.12 5.69 -4.17
C ASP A 451 -17.76 4.21 -4.37
N CYS A 452 -18.57 3.33 -3.77
CA CYS A 452 -18.27 1.90 -3.74
C CYS A 452 -18.30 1.24 -5.13
N TRP A 453 -19.12 1.75 -6.05
CA TRP A 453 -19.23 1.22 -7.43
C TRP A 453 -18.16 1.81 -8.34
N ALA A 454 -17.70 3.03 -8.08
CA ALA A 454 -16.48 3.54 -8.72
C ALA A 454 -15.20 2.90 -8.18
N SER A 455 -15.28 2.12 -7.08
CA SER A 455 -14.13 1.60 -6.34
C SER A 455 -13.13 2.71 -6.00
N ALA A 456 -13.65 3.89 -5.62
CA ALA A 456 -12.85 5.09 -5.48
C ALA A 456 -13.39 6.04 -4.41
N VAL A 457 -12.46 6.75 -3.75
CA VAL A 457 -12.77 8.00 -3.05
C VAL A 457 -12.53 9.14 -4.03
N VAL A 458 -13.59 9.90 -4.34
CA VAL A 458 -13.55 11.05 -5.23
C VAL A 458 -13.48 12.31 -4.37
N VAL A 459 -12.45 13.13 -4.58
CA VAL A 459 -12.23 14.36 -3.81
C VAL A 459 -12.31 15.56 -4.75
N VAL A 460 -13.20 16.49 -4.42
CA VAL A 460 -13.37 17.76 -5.13
C VAL A 460 -13.12 18.92 -4.19
N SER A 461 -12.64 20.05 -4.73
CA SER A 461 -12.45 21.28 -3.96
C SER A 461 -13.78 21.86 -3.48
N ALA A 462 -13.74 22.83 -2.58
CA ALA A 462 -14.92 23.58 -2.14
C ALA A 462 -15.75 24.17 -3.30
N ALA A 463 -15.09 24.50 -4.43
CA ALA A 463 -15.73 24.99 -5.65
C ALA A 463 -16.37 23.89 -6.52
N GLY A 464 -16.14 22.61 -6.21
CA GLY A 464 -16.64 21.46 -6.95
C GLY A 464 -15.71 20.95 -8.06
N LYS A 465 -14.46 21.44 -8.12
CA LYS A 465 -13.48 20.97 -9.11
C LYS A 465 -12.78 19.69 -8.65
N LEU A 466 -12.63 18.72 -9.54
CA LEU A 466 -11.93 17.47 -9.26
C LEU A 466 -10.47 17.73 -8.85
N ARG A 467 -10.08 17.26 -7.65
CA ARG A 467 -8.68 17.28 -7.19
C ARG A 467 -7.99 15.97 -7.51
N PHE A 468 -8.52 14.85 -6.99
CA PHE A 468 -7.95 13.53 -7.21
C PHE A 468 -9.00 12.42 -7.02
N ARG A 469 -8.61 11.20 -7.42
CA ARG A 469 -9.34 9.96 -7.15
C ARG A 469 -8.40 8.98 -6.48
N TYR A 470 -8.73 8.57 -5.26
CA TYR A 470 -8.02 7.52 -4.57
C TYR A 470 -8.70 6.17 -4.84
N THR A 471 -7.96 5.21 -5.38
CA THR A 471 -8.48 3.88 -5.82
C THR A 471 -7.83 2.74 -5.03
N GLY A 472 -7.43 3.03 -3.79
CA GLY A 472 -6.57 2.16 -2.99
C GLY A 472 -5.07 2.47 -3.20
N PRO A 473 -4.18 1.89 -2.37
CA PRO A 473 -2.74 2.08 -2.51
C PRO A 473 -2.23 1.42 -3.79
N PRO A 474 -1.21 1.97 -4.48
CA PRO A 474 -0.70 1.43 -5.76
C PRO A 474 -0.23 -0.03 -5.70
N SER A 475 0.12 -0.53 -4.52
CA SER A 475 0.53 -1.91 -4.25
C SER A 475 -0.63 -2.92 -4.24
N TYR A 476 -1.87 -2.48 -4.44
CA TYR A 476 -3.09 -3.28 -4.54
C TYR A 476 -3.81 -2.96 -5.87
N PRO A 477 -4.30 -3.96 -6.61
CA PRO A 477 -5.10 -3.72 -7.82
C PRO A 477 -6.38 -2.95 -7.49
N ARG A 478 -6.76 -2.01 -8.38
CA ARG A 478 -7.89 -1.08 -8.25
C ARG A 478 -9.22 -1.76 -7.92
N GLU A 479 -9.40 -3.01 -8.30
CA GLU A 479 -10.64 -3.80 -8.12
C GLU A 479 -10.84 -4.35 -6.70
N SER A 480 -9.84 -4.18 -5.81
CA SER A 480 -9.91 -4.69 -4.43
C SER A 480 -10.39 -3.65 -3.40
N PHE A 481 -10.55 -2.39 -3.79
CA PHE A 481 -10.92 -1.31 -2.88
C PHE A 481 -12.41 -0.95 -3.02
N SER A 482 -13.21 -1.32 -2.02
CA SER A 482 -14.64 -1.03 -1.98
C SER A 482 -14.91 -0.04 -0.84
N PRO A 483 -14.66 1.28 -1.05
CA PRO A 483 -14.90 2.26 -0.02
C PRO A 483 -16.39 2.32 0.29
N ARG A 484 -16.73 2.23 1.57
CA ARG A 484 -18.12 2.31 2.03
C ARG A 484 -18.36 3.64 2.72
N SER A 485 -18.01 3.75 3.99
CA SER A 485 -18.13 5.00 4.75
C SER A 485 -16.83 5.80 4.68
N ILE A 486 -16.96 7.09 4.96
CA ILE A 486 -15.88 8.06 4.93
C ILE A 486 -16.07 9.09 6.04
N THR A 487 -14.98 9.48 6.67
CA THR A 487 -14.92 10.52 7.69
C THR A 487 -13.54 11.20 7.62
N THR A 488 -13.35 12.28 8.35
CA THR A 488 -12.12 13.09 8.33
C THR A 488 -11.69 13.41 9.74
N ASP A 489 -10.38 13.54 9.96
CA ASP A 489 -9.81 13.82 11.29
C ASP A 489 -9.35 15.28 11.46
N SER A 490 -8.89 15.63 12.66
CA SER A 490 -8.43 16.98 12.97
C SER A 490 -7.18 17.42 12.19
N GLN A 491 -6.41 16.48 11.61
CA GLN A 491 -5.19 16.69 10.82
C GLN A 491 -5.47 16.78 9.31
N ALA A 492 -6.75 16.86 8.91
CA ALA A 492 -7.18 16.86 7.52
C ALA A 492 -6.92 15.54 6.75
N ASN A 493 -6.71 14.43 7.47
CA ASN A 493 -6.66 13.12 6.85
C ASN A 493 -8.07 12.59 6.59
N ILE A 494 -8.18 11.77 5.55
CA ILE A 494 -9.41 11.11 5.12
C ILE A 494 -9.34 9.66 5.59
N LEU A 495 -10.34 9.25 6.37
CA LEU A 495 -10.50 7.89 6.84
C LEU A 495 -11.68 7.24 6.10
N THR A 496 -11.45 6.10 5.48
CA THR A 496 -12.51 5.39 4.74
C THR A 496 -12.50 3.91 5.03
N SER A 497 -13.69 3.34 5.22
CA SER A 497 -13.83 1.92 5.50
C SER A 497 -13.78 1.12 4.22
N ASP A 498 -13.10 -0.03 4.30
CA ASP A 498 -13.04 -1.05 3.26
C ASP A 498 -13.62 -2.35 3.88
N PRO A 499 -14.96 -2.47 3.95
CA PRO A 499 -15.63 -3.48 4.78
C PRO A 499 -15.24 -4.91 4.40
N HIS A 500 -15.13 -5.17 3.09
CA HIS A 500 -14.79 -6.48 2.54
C HIS A 500 -13.37 -6.93 2.91
N ASN A 501 -12.47 -5.98 3.17
CA ASN A 501 -11.10 -6.27 3.61
C ASN A 501 -10.89 -6.05 5.11
N HIS A 502 -11.97 -5.88 5.89
CA HIS A 502 -11.93 -5.78 7.35
C HIS A 502 -10.95 -4.69 7.87
N ARG A 503 -10.82 -3.58 7.13
CA ARG A 503 -9.83 -2.53 7.40
C ARG A 503 -10.36 -1.12 7.15
N ILE A 504 -9.63 -0.14 7.65
CA ILE A 504 -9.87 1.28 7.42
C ILE A 504 -8.61 1.89 6.82
N HIS A 505 -8.74 2.66 5.75
CA HIS A 505 -7.65 3.37 5.11
C HIS A 505 -7.55 4.77 5.71
N ILE A 506 -6.33 5.22 6.02
CA ILE A 506 -6.00 6.60 6.34
C ILE A 506 -5.22 7.17 5.15
N ILE A 507 -5.72 8.26 4.59
CA ILE A 507 -5.20 8.94 3.40
C ILE A 507 -4.94 10.39 3.80
N ASP A 508 -3.83 10.98 3.38
CA ASP A 508 -3.58 12.40 3.60
C ASP A 508 -4.49 13.29 2.72
N GLN A 509 -4.45 14.60 2.97
CA GLN A 509 -5.25 15.60 2.26
C GLN A 509 -4.96 15.69 0.74
N ASP A 510 -3.85 15.13 0.27
CA ASP A 510 -3.39 15.17 -1.12
C ASP A 510 -3.57 13.82 -1.84
N GLY A 511 -4.17 12.84 -1.16
CA GLY A 511 -4.49 11.53 -1.71
C GLY A 511 -3.40 10.47 -1.52
N GLY A 512 -2.35 10.80 -0.76
CA GLY A 512 -1.29 9.88 -0.36
C GLY A 512 -1.78 8.89 0.68
N PHE A 513 -1.51 7.59 0.46
CA PHE A 513 -1.85 6.57 1.44
C PHE A 513 -0.89 6.63 2.64
N LEU A 514 -1.44 6.79 3.85
CA LEU A 514 -0.66 6.83 5.08
C LEU A 514 -0.56 5.45 5.73
N ARG A 515 -1.71 4.83 6.05
CA ARG A 515 -1.74 3.52 6.74
C ARG A 515 -3.11 2.86 6.70
N PHE A 516 -3.14 1.58 7.08
CA PHE A 516 -4.34 0.86 7.46
C PHE A 516 -4.53 0.82 8.99
N ILE A 517 -5.78 0.82 9.43
CA ILE A 517 -6.19 0.30 10.74
C ILE A 517 -6.80 -1.09 10.50
N HIS A 518 -6.08 -2.15 10.88
CA HIS A 518 -6.53 -3.55 10.75
C HIS A 518 -6.28 -4.42 12.01
N ASN A 519 -5.54 -3.92 13.01
CA ASN A 519 -5.11 -4.69 14.19
C ASN A 519 -6.04 -4.56 15.42
N CYS A 520 -7.32 -4.20 15.23
CA CYS A 520 -8.32 -4.03 16.30
C CYS A 520 -9.49 -5.03 16.18
N ASP A 521 -9.23 -6.19 15.59
CA ASP A 521 -10.20 -7.26 15.30
C ASP A 521 -11.46 -6.76 14.56
N LEU A 522 -11.30 -5.78 13.67
CA LEU A 522 -12.41 -5.17 12.94
C LEU A 522 -13.18 -6.20 12.12
N GLN A 523 -14.50 -6.28 12.33
CA GLN A 523 -15.40 -7.15 11.59
C GLN A 523 -16.30 -6.31 10.70
N TYR A 524 -16.03 -6.33 9.38
CA TYR A 524 -16.83 -5.66 8.36
C TYR A 524 -17.13 -4.19 8.73
N PRO A 525 -16.10 -3.34 8.88
CA PRO A 525 -16.25 -1.96 9.33
C PRO A 525 -17.10 -1.20 8.31
N HIS A 526 -18.29 -0.77 8.69
CA HIS A 526 -19.25 -0.18 7.77
C HIS A 526 -19.34 1.31 7.98
N GLY A 527 -19.96 1.78 9.07
CA GLY A 527 -20.07 3.20 9.41
C GLY A 527 -18.86 3.71 10.20
N LEU A 528 -18.39 4.92 9.88
CA LEU A 528 -17.29 5.58 10.56
C LEU A 528 -17.70 6.97 11.09
N CYS A 529 -17.20 7.32 12.27
CA CYS A 529 -17.25 8.69 12.81
C CYS A 529 -15.98 8.97 13.63
N VAL A 530 -15.51 10.20 13.64
CA VAL A 530 -14.41 10.66 14.51
C VAL A 530 -14.95 11.65 15.53
N ASP A 531 -14.58 11.49 16.81
CA ASP A 531 -14.93 12.45 17.87
C ASP A 531 -13.97 13.66 17.92
N SER A 532 -14.23 14.61 18.81
CA SER A 532 -13.41 15.84 18.91
C SER A 532 -11.96 15.60 19.37
N LYS A 533 -11.65 14.39 19.83
CA LYS A 533 -10.34 13.97 20.35
C LYS A 533 -9.58 13.05 19.38
N ASP A 534 -10.05 12.91 18.15
CA ASP A 534 -9.53 11.97 17.15
C ASP A 534 -9.58 10.50 17.60
N PHE A 535 -10.61 10.09 18.33
CA PHE A 535 -10.95 8.68 18.43
C PHE A 535 -11.90 8.30 17.31
N LEU A 536 -11.62 7.16 16.69
CA LEU A 536 -12.41 6.61 15.60
C LEU A 536 -13.46 5.66 16.16
N PHE A 537 -14.72 5.94 15.88
CA PHE A 537 -15.84 5.05 16.10
C PHE A 537 -16.11 4.25 14.82
N VAL A 538 -16.19 2.94 14.98
CA VAL A 538 -16.38 1.99 13.88
C VAL A 538 -17.60 1.14 14.18
N ALA A 539 -18.64 1.27 13.35
CA ALA A 539 -19.79 0.38 13.34
C ALA A 539 -19.45 -0.90 12.58
N GLU A 540 -19.52 -2.05 13.24
CA GLU A 540 -19.31 -3.38 12.65
C GLU A 540 -20.63 -3.95 12.14
N TYR A 541 -20.73 -4.13 10.81
CA TYR A 541 -21.99 -4.48 10.16
C TYR A 541 -22.61 -5.78 10.67
N SER A 542 -21.81 -6.83 10.78
CA SER A 542 -22.27 -8.19 11.06
C SER A 542 -22.34 -8.53 12.55
N THR A 543 -21.70 -7.74 13.41
CA THR A 543 -21.64 -8.01 14.86
C THR A 543 -22.58 -7.12 15.65
N GLY A 544 -23.06 -6.01 15.07
CA GLY A 544 -23.90 -5.07 15.79
C GLY A 544 -23.15 -4.24 16.83
N ARG A 545 -21.81 -4.23 16.78
CA ARG A 545 -20.98 -3.55 17.79
C ARG A 545 -20.41 -2.26 17.24
N VAL A 546 -20.17 -1.31 18.14
CA VAL A 546 -19.39 -0.10 17.86
C VAL A 546 -18.07 -0.18 18.62
N LYS A 547 -16.96 -0.02 17.91
CA LYS A 547 -15.62 0.03 18.50
C LYS A 547 -15.09 1.45 18.53
N LYS A 548 -14.57 1.89 19.68
CA LYS A 548 -13.83 3.15 19.83
C LYS A 548 -12.33 2.85 19.76
N ILE A 549 -11.64 3.43 18.78
CA ILE A 549 -10.23 3.13 18.47
C ILE A 549 -9.40 4.40 18.58
N LYS A 550 -8.28 4.28 19.29
CA LYS A 550 -7.22 5.30 19.34
C LYS A 550 -6.16 5.01 18.30
N TYR A 551 -5.89 5.97 17.43
CA TYR A 551 -4.89 5.82 16.36
C TYR A 551 -3.77 6.87 16.39
N TYR A 552 -3.85 7.90 17.25
CA TYR A 552 -2.77 8.87 17.50
C TYR A 552 -1.97 8.59 18.78
N LYS A 553 -0.68 8.92 18.79
CA LYS A 553 0.17 8.90 20.00
C LYS A 553 -0.34 9.97 20.98
N GLY A 554 -0.41 9.62 22.27
CA GLY A 554 -0.81 10.59 23.29
C GLY A 554 0.23 11.71 23.43
N VAL A 555 -0.21 12.96 23.53
CA VAL A 555 0.65 14.07 23.95
C VAL A 555 1.03 13.81 25.41
N ASN A 556 2.32 13.61 25.71
CA ASN A 556 2.80 13.55 27.08
C ASN A 556 2.66 14.95 27.71
N VAL A 557 1.48 15.25 28.27
CA VAL A 557 1.32 16.38 29.18
C VAL A 557 2.12 16.04 30.42
N ARG A 558 3.29 16.67 30.60
CA ARG A 558 3.99 16.68 31.88
C ARG A 558 2.97 17.18 32.92
N LYS A 559 2.61 16.33 33.89
CA LYS A 559 1.83 16.74 35.07
C LYS A 559 2.63 17.82 35.80
N THR A 560 2.27 19.09 35.61
CA THR A 560 2.70 20.16 36.49
C THR A 560 1.88 20.09 37.78
N GLN A 561 2.57 19.91 38.91
CA GLN A 561 2.00 20.00 40.25
C GLN A 561 1.45 21.41 40.54
N PRO A 562 0.50 21.57 41.49
CA PRO A 562 -0.18 22.85 41.73
C PRO A 562 0.64 23.82 42.61
N LEU A 563 0.66 25.07 42.15
CA LEU A 563 0.80 26.39 42.79
C LEU A 563 1.26 26.50 44.25
N ASN A 564 2.19 27.44 44.48
CA ASN A 564 2.12 28.33 45.64
C ASN A 564 2.34 29.80 45.18
N PRO A 565 1.56 30.80 45.67
CA PRO A 565 1.53 32.16 45.12
C PRO A 565 2.14 33.21 46.08
N GLN A 566 2.98 34.14 45.61
CA GLN A 566 3.21 35.46 46.26
C GLN A 566 3.67 36.54 45.23
N VAL A 567 2.74 37.40 44.79
CA VAL A 567 2.65 38.90 44.94
C VAL A 567 3.99 39.71 44.92
N PRO A 568 4.05 40.99 44.45
CA PRO A 568 3.68 41.65 43.18
C PRO A 568 4.75 42.74 42.80
N VAL A 569 4.31 43.85 42.19
CA VAL A 569 4.97 45.18 41.97
C VAL A 569 5.46 45.36 40.53
N ARG A 570 4.66 46.04 39.68
CA ARG A 570 4.67 47.51 39.42
C ARG A 570 6.01 47.92 38.78
N SER A 571 6.10 48.70 37.71
CA SER A 571 5.19 49.70 37.15
C SER A 571 6.00 50.56 36.17
N HIS A 572 5.29 51.47 35.50
CA HIS A 572 5.79 52.71 34.89
C HIS A 572 6.49 52.56 33.52
N CYS A 573 6.18 53.37 32.51
CA CYS A 573 5.13 54.37 32.32
C CYS A 573 5.33 55.02 30.94
N ILE A 574 4.31 55.78 30.50
CA ILE A 574 4.43 57.07 29.79
C ILE A 574 4.93 56.96 28.32
N SER A 575 4.28 57.52 27.31
CA SER A 575 3.18 58.50 27.27
C SER A 575 2.78 58.83 25.83
N HIS A 576 1.49 59.14 25.66
CA HIS A 576 0.92 60.29 24.94
C HIS A 576 0.98 60.32 23.40
N PHE A 577 -0.17 60.22 22.70
CA PHE A 577 -1.16 61.29 22.36
C PHE A 577 -0.61 62.25 21.28
N PHE A 578 -1.30 62.77 20.26
CA PHE A 578 -2.65 62.84 19.67
C PHE A 578 -2.33 63.00 18.14
N GLY A 579 -3.18 62.80 17.14
CA GLY A 579 -4.60 63.05 16.99
C GLY A 579 -4.87 63.21 15.48
N ASP A 580 -6.14 63.09 15.14
CA ASP A 580 -6.72 63.06 13.80
C ASP A 580 -6.34 64.21 12.86
N ILE A 581 -6.48 63.96 11.55
CA ILE A 581 -7.29 64.71 10.57
C ILE A 581 -7.21 63.96 9.22
N GLY A 582 -8.34 63.48 8.70
CA GLY A 582 -8.46 63.02 7.31
C GLY A 582 -8.72 64.19 6.35
N PRO A 583 -9.31 63.97 5.17
CA PRO A 583 -8.96 63.01 4.13
C PRO A 583 -8.68 63.75 2.80
N HIS A 584 -7.86 63.22 1.88
CA HIS A 584 -7.91 63.66 0.49
C HIS A 584 -7.59 62.53 -0.49
N HIS A 585 -8.56 62.26 -1.36
CA HIS A 585 -8.44 61.52 -2.60
C HIS A 585 -7.28 62.07 -3.44
N ASN A 586 -6.45 61.18 -3.99
CA ASN A 586 -5.87 61.33 -5.33
C ASN A 586 -5.45 59.97 -5.90
N THR A 587 -5.92 59.72 -7.11
CA THR A 587 -5.77 58.51 -7.91
C THR A 587 -4.35 58.40 -8.48
N THR A 588 -3.68 57.29 -8.23
CA THR A 588 -2.37 56.94 -8.80
C THR A 588 -2.50 56.29 -10.18
N PRO A 589 -1.66 56.63 -11.18
CA PRO A 589 -1.54 55.85 -12.40
C PRO A 589 -0.70 54.59 -12.14
N THR A 590 -1.05 53.51 -12.82
CA THR A 590 -0.48 52.16 -12.72
C THR A 590 0.97 52.09 -13.23
N SER A 591 1.94 51.91 -12.31
CA SER A 591 3.28 51.38 -12.66
C SER A 591 3.32 49.86 -12.44
N ARG A 592 3.85 49.12 -13.41
CA ARG A 592 4.04 47.65 -13.37
C ARG A 592 5.26 47.21 -12.54
N ILE A 593 5.67 47.98 -11.53
CA ILE A 593 6.85 47.67 -10.68
C ILE A 593 6.51 46.64 -9.59
N GLY A 594 5.22 46.31 -9.39
CA GLY A 594 4.76 45.33 -8.39
C GLY A 594 5.29 43.91 -8.57
N GLU A 595 5.79 43.54 -9.76
CA GLU A 595 6.26 42.17 -10.05
C GLU A 595 7.74 41.92 -9.65
N PHE A 596 8.55 42.96 -9.41
CA PHE A 596 10.00 42.80 -9.15
C PHE A 596 10.43 43.05 -7.69
N ARG A 597 9.48 43.15 -6.75
CA ARG A 597 9.77 43.48 -5.33
C ARG A 597 10.19 42.30 -4.44
N LYS A 598 10.31 41.09 -4.98
CA LYS A 598 10.70 39.90 -4.21
C LYS A 598 12.15 39.54 -4.48
N LEU A 599 13.05 39.84 -3.55
CA LEU A 599 14.42 39.34 -3.60
C LEU A 599 14.41 37.80 -3.58
N PRO A 600 15.33 37.13 -4.30
CA PRO A 600 15.40 35.68 -4.31
C PRO A 600 15.84 35.18 -2.93
N PRO A 601 15.28 34.06 -2.45
CA PRO A 601 15.61 33.52 -1.13
C PRO A 601 17.08 33.10 -1.06
N LYS A 602 17.74 33.40 0.06
CA LYS A 602 19.11 32.91 0.31
C LYS A 602 19.05 31.42 0.63
N LEU A 603 19.75 30.62 -0.17
CA LEU A 603 19.91 29.18 0.04
C LEU A 603 21.07 28.93 1.01
N LYS A 604 20.78 28.31 2.15
CA LYS A 604 21.79 27.82 3.09
C LYS A 604 21.80 26.29 3.07
N ILE A 605 22.93 25.71 2.66
CA ILE A 605 23.08 24.25 2.50
C ILE A 605 24.06 23.74 3.56
N SER A 606 23.59 22.82 4.40
CA SER A 606 24.40 22.11 5.40
C SER A 606 24.88 20.77 4.82
N LEU A 607 26.21 20.56 4.78
CA LEU A 607 26.81 19.39 4.14
C LEU A 607 26.79 18.15 5.06
N PRO A 608 26.40 16.97 4.54
CA PRO A 608 26.33 15.74 5.32
C PRO A 608 27.73 15.16 5.55
N HIS A 609 27.91 14.45 6.67
CA HIS A 609 29.15 13.77 7.04
C HIS A 609 28.86 12.33 7.52
N LEU A 610 29.73 11.39 7.15
CA LEU A 610 29.62 9.99 7.56
C LEU A 610 30.26 9.81 8.95
N LYS A 611 29.49 9.32 9.92
CA LYS A 611 30.04 8.88 11.20
C LYS A 611 30.35 7.38 11.12
N THR A 612 31.63 7.03 11.07
CA THR A 612 32.08 5.63 11.09
C THR A 612 32.04 5.09 12.52
N GLN A 613 31.69 3.82 12.68
CA GLN A 613 31.81 3.08 13.93
C GLN A 613 32.98 2.09 13.85
N ASN A 614 33.62 1.81 14.97
CA ASN A 614 34.67 0.80 15.05
C ASN A 614 34.06 -0.59 14.83
N ILE A 615 34.63 -1.37 13.92
CA ILE A 615 34.20 -2.74 13.64
C ILE A 615 34.60 -3.61 14.83
N ILE A 616 33.64 -4.23 15.51
CA ILE A 616 33.88 -5.12 16.65
C ILE A 616 33.77 -6.57 16.15
N GLY A 617 34.91 -7.24 15.93
CA GLY A 617 34.97 -8.60 15.37
C GLY A 617 34.18 -9.66 16.15
N GLU A 618 34.10 -9.55 17.48
CA GLU A 618 33.29 -10.46 18.32
C GLU A 618 31.78 -10.37 18.02
N GLU A 619 31.29 -9.23 17.55
CA GLU A 619 29.87 -9.03 17.25
C GLU A 619 29.51 -9.62 15.88
N LEU A 620 30.45 -9.63 14.94
CA LEU A 620 30.33 -10.33 13.66
C LEU A 620 30.42 -11.85 13.83
N LEU A 621 31.28 -12.33 14.72
CA LEU A 621 31.44 -13.77 15.00
C LEU A 621 30.14 -14.42 15.49
N LYS A 622 29.33 -13.70 16.27
CA LYS A 622 28.01 -14.16 16.76
C LYS A 622 26.97 -14.36 15.66
N GLN A 623 27.20 -13.82 14.45
CA GLN A 623 26.34 -14.03 13.29
C GLN A 623 26.76 -15.23 12.44
N PHE A 624 27.96 -15.78 12.67
CA PHE A 624 28.39 -17.03 12.06
C PHE A 624 27.87 -18.21 12.87
N GLY A 625 27.44 -19.25 12.16
CA GLY A 625 26.92 -20.48 12.73
C GLY A 625 27.87 -21.15 13.73
N SER A 626 27.31 -21.94 14.63
CA SER A 626 28.09 -22.77 15.55
C SER A 626 28.41 -24.13 14.93
N LEU A 627 29.63 -24.62 15.14
CA LEU A 627 29.96 -26.03 14.92
C LEU A 627 29.43 -26.85 16.11
N SER A 628 28.80 -27.98 15.83
CA SER A 628 28.31 -28.91 16.86
C SER A 628 29.46 -29.58 17.61
N ALA A 629 29.28 -29.85 18.90
CA ALA A 629 30.32 -30.42 19.76
C ALA A 629 30.55 -31.92 19.49
N LEU A 630 31.81 -32.33 19.64
CA LEU A 630 32.30 -33.70 19.44
C LEU A 630 31.67 -34.69 20.45
N SER A 631 31.04 -35.77 19.99
CA SER A 631 30.68 -36.92 20.83
C SER A 631 31.06 -38.25 20.16
N ILE A 632 31.87 -39.04 20.85
CA ILE A 632 32.19 -40.42 20.50
C ILE A 632 31.48 -41.30 21.53
N GLU A 633 30.40 -41.97 21.12
CA GLU A 633 29.64 -42.86 21.98
C GLU A 633 29.68 -44.29 21.43
N THR A 634 30.00 -45.25 22.31
CA THR A 634 29.88 -46.69 22.05
C THR A 634 28.47 -47.12 22.48
N GLU A 635 27.67 -47.55 21.52
CA GLU A 635 26.21 -47.50 21.69
C GLU A 635 25.58 -48.79 22.25
N GLU A 636 24.55 -48.65 23.09
CA GLU A 636 23.34 -49.47 23.00
C GLU A 636 22.12 -48.56 22.76
N GLY A 637 21.43 -48.73 21.61
CA GLY A 637 20.00 -48.39 21.50
C GLY A 637 19.51 -47.50 20.35
N TYR A 638 19.61 -47.97 19.10
CA TYR A 638 18.89 -47.66 17.84
C TYR A 638 17.80 -46.54 17.77
N THR A 639 17.87 -45.70 16.71
CA THR A 639 16.92 -45.70 15.56
C THR A 639 17.46 -44.93 14.34
N VAL A 640 16.94 -45.29 13.15
CA VAL A 640 17.47 -45.07 11.77
C VAL A 640 16.91 -43.79 11.12
N PRO A 641 17.68 -43.08 10.25
CA PRO A 641 17.24 -41.88 9.51
C PRO A 641 16.78 -42.16 8.05
N SER A 642 16.01 -41.24 7.47
CA SER A 642 15.73 -41.13 6.01
C SER A 642 15.42 -39.65 5.65
N PRO A 643 15.37 -39.26 4.36
CA PRO A 643 16.49 -38.87 3.51
C PRO A 643 16.37 -37.41 2.98
N GLY A 644 17.44 -36.94 2.33
CA GLY A 644 17.66 -35.55 1.93
C GLY A 644 16.70 -34.96 0.89
N ALA A 645 16.58 -33.64 0.93
CA ALA A 645 15.81 -32.83 -0.01
C ALA A 645 16.72 -31.98 -0.90
N GLU A 646 16.44 -32.03 -2.19
CA GLU A 646 17.07 -31.28 -3.27
C GLU A 646 16.83 -29.76 -3.15
N SER A 647 17.83 -29.02 -3.64
CA SER A 647 17.94 -27.56 -3.71
C SER A 647 16.62 -26.85 -4.06
N CYS A 648 16.27 -25.84 -3.25
CA CYS A 648 15.12 -24.95 -3.48
C CYS A 648 15.43 -23.88 -4.53
N PRO A 649 14.43 -23.48 -5.35
CA PRO A 649 14.55 -22.31 -6.22
C PRO A 649 14.58 -21.03 -5.38
N PRO A 650 15.03 -19.89 -5.95
CA PRO A 650 15.09 -18.62 -5.24
C PRO A 650 13.72 -18.22 -4.68
N ASP A 651 13.70 -17.63 -3.48
CA ASP A 651 12.50 -17.08 -2.82
C ASP A 651 11.71 -16.23 -3.82
N ARG A 652 10.63 -16.80 -4.40
CA ARG A 652 9.66 -16.02 -5.16
C ARG A 652 8.69 -15.46 -4.15
N PRO A 653 8.66 -14.14 -3.92
CA PRO A 653 7.69 -13.57 -2.99
C PRO A 653 6.27 -13.80 -3.51
N LEU A 654 5.36 -14.15 -2.61
CA LEU A 654 3.93 -14.22 -2.90
C LEU A 654 3.43 -12.87 -3.45
N LEU A 655 2.49 -12.92 -4.39
CA LEU A 655 1.82 -11.73 -4.90
C LEU A 655 1.03 -11.06 -3.77
N ASN A 656 1.11 -9.73 -3.71
CA ASN A 656 0.29 -8.93 -2.78
C ASN A 656 -1.21 -9.13 -3.03
N VAL A 657 -1.63 -9.51 -4.24
CA VAL A 657 -2.98 -9.99 -4.54
C VAL A 657 -2.85 -11.12 -5.58
N PRO A 658 -3.32 -12.35 -5.29
CA PRO A 658 -3.38 -13.42 -6.27
C PRO A 658 -4.25 -13.02 -7.47
N GLN A 659 -3.82 -13.34 -8.68
CA GLN A 659 -4.47 -12.93 -9.92
C GLN A 659 -5.16 -14.13 -10.56
N LEU A 660 -6.41 -13.97 -10.97
CA LEU A 660 -7.08 -14.94 -11.83
C LEU A 660 -6.47 -14.83 -13.24
N ILE A 661 -5.81 -15.88 -13.71
CA ILE A 661 -5.24 -15.93 -15.06
C ILE A 661 -6.33 -16.24 -16.07
N THR A 662 -7.12 -17.29 -15.79
CA THR A 662 -8.17 -17.76 -16.70
C THR A 662 -9.19 -18.61 -15.95
N GLU A 663 -10.38 -18.72 -16.53
CA GLU A 663 -11.49 -19.54 -16.07
C GLU A 663 -11.91 -20.46 -17.21
N LEU A 664 -12.15 -21.72 -16.89
CA LEU A 664 -12.59 -22.74 -17.84
C LEU A 664 -13.91 -23.35 -17.38
N ASP A 665 -14.92 -23.31 -18.24
CA ASP A 665 -16.15 -24.08 -18.05
C ASP A 665 -15.94 -25.54 -18.52
N THR A 666 -16.01 -26.47 -17.58
CA THR A 666 -15.78 -27.90 -17.83
C THR A 666 -17.08 -28.65 -18.17
N ARG A 667 -18.23 -27.98 -18.20
CA ARG A 667 -19.55 -28.57 -18.45
C ARG A 667 -19.81 -29.80 -17.57
N TYR A 668 -19.29 -29.79 -16.36
CA TYR A 668 -19.64 -30.74 -15.32
C TYR A 668 -20.69 -30.08 -14.44
N ASP A 669 -21.78 -30.79 -14.15
CA ASP A 669 -22.75 -30.31 -13.15
C ASP A 669 -22.14 -30.30 -11.74
N ASN A 670 -21.15 -31.17 -11.51
CA ASN A 670 -20.43 -31.25 -10.25
C ASN A 670 -19.00 -31.75 -10.48
N ILE A 671 -18.03 -30.83 -10.48
CA ILE A 671 -16.61 -31.18 -10.57
C ILE A 671 -16.06 -31.51 -9.18
N ASN A 672 -15.28 -32.58 -9.08
CA ASN A 672 -14.69 -33.04 -7.83
C ASN A 672 -13.20 -32.78 -7.78
N CYS A 673 -12.47 -33.13 -8.85
CA CYS A 673 -11.02 -33.17 -8.84
C CYS A 673 -10.44 -32.54 -10.11
N VAL A 674 -9.24 -32.00 -9.99
CA VAL A 674 -8.44 -31.44 -11.09
C VAL A 674 -6.99 -31.89 -10.91
N SER A 675 -6.34 -32.29 -12.01
CA SER A 675 -4.92 -32.67 -12.03
C SER A 675 -4.24 -32.08 -13.26
N CYS A 676 -3.06 -31.51 -13.05
CA CYS A 676 -2.36 -30.69 -14.02
C CYS A 676 -1.41 -31.57 -14.88
N LEU A 677 -1.72 -31.78 -16.17
CA LEU A 677 -0.87 -32.55 -17.10
C LEU A 677 0.31 -31.74 -17.61
N SER A 678 0.08 -30.46 -17.87
CA SER A 678 1.08 -29.46 -18.18
C SER A 678 0.59 -28.09 -17.72
N ASP A 679 1.36 -27.03 -17.97
CA ASP A 679 0.95 -25.66 -17.66
C ASP A 679 -0.38 -25.24 -18.32
N GLU A 680 -0.74 -25.88 -19.44
CA GLU A 680 -1.90 -25.49 -20.26
C GLU A 680 -2.92 -26.63 -20.42
N GLU A 681 -2.68 -27.79 -19.84
CA GLU A 681 -3.55 -28.96 -19.98
C GLU A 681 -3.91 -29.57 -18.63
N ILE A 682 -5.20 -29.77 -18.40
CA ILE A 682 -5.71 -30.29 -17.14
C ILE A 682 -6.70 -31.44 -17.35
N TRP A 683 -6.58 -32.45 -16.50
CA TRP A 683 -7.58 -33.48 -16.32
C TRP A 683 -8.57 -33.06 -15.25
N THR A 684 -9.85 -33.31 -15.53
CA THR A 684 -10.93 -33.07 -14.58
C THR A 684 -11.80 -34.30 -14.43
N SER A 685 -12.34 -34.47 -13.24
CA SER A 685 -13.32 -35.51 -12.94
C SER A 685 -14.42 -34.98 -12.02
N GLY A 686 -15.61 -35.56 -12.16
CA GLY A 686 -16.79 -35.16 -11.42
C GLY A 686 -17.57 -36.37 -10.92
N LYS A 687 -18.88 -36.19 -10.70
CA LYS A 687 -19.78 -37.28 -10.28
C LYS A 687 -20.16 -38.26 -11.40
N ASN A 688 -19.87 -37.94 -12.65
CA ASN A 688 -20.13 -38.85 -13.76
C ASN A 688 -18.92 -39.76 -14.01
N ALA A 689 -19.16 -40.86 -14.71
CA ALA A 689 -18.15 -41.85 -15.05
C ALA A 689 -17.15 -41.38 -16.12
N ILE A 690 -17.11 -40.09 -16.47
CA ILE A 690 -16.29 -39.54 -17.55
C ILE A 690 -15.21 -38.64 -16.94
N MET A 691 -13.96 -38.85 -17.35
CA MET A 691 -12.87 -37.90 -17.13
C MET A 691 -12.61 -37.12 -18.42
N LYS A 692 -12.32 -35.83 -18.30
CA LYS A 692 -12.11 -34.96 -19.45
C LYS A 692 -10.75 -34.27 -19.36
N LEU A 693 -10.06 -34.18 -20.49
CA LEU A 693 -8.82 -33.44 -20.66
C LEU A 693 -9.13 -32.15 -21.42
N TYR A 694 -8.75 -31.03 -20.82
CA TYR A 694 -8.94 -29.71 -21.38
C TYR A 694 -7.62 -29.03 -21.66
N ASN A 695 -7.59 -28.22 -22.72
CA ASN A 695 -6.62 -27.16 -22.88
C ASN A 695 -7.22 -25.86 -22.31
N MET A 696 -6.40 -25.00 -21.69
CA MET A 696 -6.81 -23.72 -21.10
C MET A 696 -7.36 -22.69 -22.09
N LYS A 697 -7.26 -22.93 -23.41
CA LYS A 697 -7.99 -22.18 -24.46
C LYS A 697 -9.42 -22.71 -24.71
N GLU A 698 -10.05 -23.26 -23.67
CA GLU A 698 -11.42 -23.83 -23.68
C GLU A 698 -11.70 -24.97 -24.67
N LYS A 699 -10.65 -25.65 -25.15
CA LYS A 699 -10.80 -26.79 -26.05
C LYS A 699 -10.79 -28.10 -25.26
N LEU A 700 -11.91 -28.83 -25.28
CA LEU A 700 -11.94 -30.23 -24.87
C LEU A 700 -11.05 -31.05 -25.81
N LEU A 701 -9.97 -31.64 -25.29
CA LEU A 701 -9.01 -32.42 -26.06
C LEU A 701 -9.39 -33.91 -26.09
N ARG A 702 -9.82 -34.44 -24.95
CA ARG A 702 -10.14 -35.87 -24.80
C ARG A 702 -11.22 -36.07 -23.74
N SER A 703 -12.04 -37.09 -23.96
CA SER A 703 -13.02 -37.59 -22.99
C SER A 703 -12.82 -39.09 -22.85
N VAL A 704 -12.76 -39.59 -21.61
CA VAL A 704 -12.50 -41.00 -21.31
C VAL A 704 -13.55 -41.52 -20.35
N GLN A 705 -14.27 -42.57 -20.77
CA GLN A 705 -15.18 -43.31 -19.93
C GLN A 705 -14.38 -44.18 -18.96
N THR A 706 -14.54 -43.93 -17.66
CA THR A 706 -13.93 -44.72 -16.59
C THR A 706 -14.69 -46.02 -16.36
N LYS A 707 -14.04 -46.94 -15.64
CA LYS A 707 -14.71 -48.13 -15.09
C LYS A 707 -15.56 -47.83 -13.85
N SER A 708 -15.46 -46.62 -13.29
CA SER A 708 -16.20 -46.22 -12.10
C SER A 708 -17.62 -45.81 -12.45
N VAL A 709 -18.60 -46.47 -11.83
CA VAL A 709 -20.02 -46.19 -12.06
C VAL A 709 -20.41 -44.78 -11.55
N ASN A 710 -19.82 -44.33 -10.44
CA ASN A 710 -20.16 -43.06 -9.77
C ASN A 710 -19.08 -41.97 -9.98
N GLY A 711 -18.23 -42.15 -10.99
CA GLY A 711 -17.05 -41.32 -11.19
C GLY A 711 -15.90 -41.66 -10.25
N PRO A 712 -14.66 -41.29 -10.62
CA PRO A 712 -13.49 -41.53 -9.78
C PRO A 712 -13.54 -40.67 -8.50
N SER A 713 -13.08 -41.24 -7.39
CA SER A 713 -13.05 -40.54 -6.09
C SER A 713 -11.97 -39.46 -6.05
N ASP A 714 -10.86 -39.71 -6.72
CA ASP A 714 -9.76 -38.79 -6.93
C ASP A 714 -8.95 -39.17 -8.19
N ILE A 715 -8.18 -38.23 -8.71
CA ILE A 715 -7.32 -38.41 -9.88
C ILE A 715 -5.94 -37.80 -9.61
N SER A 716 -4.89 -38.39 -10.15
CA SER A 716 -3.53 -37.85 -10.07
C SER A 716 -2.72 -38.29 -11.28
N LEU A 717 -1.59 -37.66 -11.53
CA LEU A 717 -0.68 -38.03 -12.62
C LEU A 717 0.56 -38.70 -12.07
N THR A 718 0.99 -39.76 -12.72
CA THR A 718 2.28 -40.39 -12.46
C THR A 718 3.41 -39.54 -13.04
N GLN A 719 4.65 -39.80 -12.61
CA GLN A 719 5.84 -39.12 -13.14
C GLN A 719 5.98 -39.20 -14.67
N ASN A 720 5.46 -40.25 -15.29
CA ASN A 720 5.52 -40.44 -16.73
C ASN A 720 4.32 -39.82 -17.46
N GLY A 721 3.52 -38.99 -16.79
CA GLY A 721 2.32 -38.35 -17.35
C GLY A 721 1.11 -39.27 -17.51
N GLY A 722 1.15 -40.48 -16.93
CA GLY A 722 0.02 -41.40 -16.94
C GLY A 722 -1.03 -40.99 -15.90
N LEU A 723 -2.31 -40.98 -16.26
CA LEU A 723 -3.37 -40.58 -15.32
C LEU A 723 -3.83 -41.78 -14.49
N VAL A 724 -3.72 -41.67 -13.18
CA VAL A 724 -4.25 -42.65 -12.23
C VAL A 724 -5.53 -42.14 -11.57
N TYR A 725 -6.47 -43.04 -11.32
CA TYR A 725 -7.71 -42.70 -10.63
C TYR A 725 -8.13 -43.77 -9.63
N ALA A 726 -8.76 -43.33 -8.55
CA ALA A 726 -9.31 -44.19 -7.50
C ALA A 726 -10.79 -44.49 -7.77
N ASP A 727 -11.14 -45.76 -7.67
CA ASP A 727 -12.51 -46.24 -7.78
C ASP A 727 -12.93 -46.88 -6.46
N TRP A 728 -13.70 -46.12 -5.69
CA TRP A 728 -14.24 -46.58 -4.41
C TRP A 728 -15.17 -47.79 -4.61
N ALA A 729 -16.05 -47.76 -5.61
CA ALA A 729 -17.06 -48.78 -5.79
C ALA A 729 -16.46 -50.12 -6.23
N ASN A 730 -15.48 -50.09 -7.14
CA ASN A 730 -14.76 -51.28 -7.59
C ASN A 730 -13.58 -51.67 -6.69
N LYS A 731 -13.32 -50.90 -5.63
CA LYS A 731 -12.20 -51.10 -4.69
C LYS A 731 -10.86 -51.23 -5.43
N SER A 732 -10.62 -50.36 -6.40
CA SER A 732 -9.45 -50.47 -7.25
C SER A 732 -8.88 -49.13 -7.65
N ILE A 733 -7.60 -49.15 -8.01
CA ILE A 733 -6.89 -48.01 -8.58
C ILE A 733 -6.54 -48.39 -10.01
N HIS A 734 -6.79 -47.47 -10.93
CA HIS A 734 -6.62 -47.68 -12.36
C HIS A 734 -5.60 -46.69 -12.92
N LEU A 735 -4.91 -47.12 -13.97
CA LEU A 735 -4.03 -46.30 -14.78
C LEU A 735 -4.60 -46.19 -16.19
N LEU A 736 -4.70 -44.97 -16.67
CA LEU A 736 -4.98 -44.64 -18.05
C LEU A 736 -3.64 -44.43 -18.78
N SER A 737 -3.32 -45.37 -19.68
CA SER A 737 -2.18 -45.26 -20.59
C SER A 737 -2.71 -45.12 -22.02
N GLY A 738 -2.61 -43.91 -22.57
CA GLY A 738 -3.21 -43.59 -23.87
C GLY A 738 -4.75 -43.67 -23.81
N THR A 739 -5.33 -44.64 -24.51
CA THR A 739 -6.78 -44.89 -24.55
C THR A 739 -7.20 -46.10 -23.71
N GLN A 740 -6.25 -46.85 -23.15
CA GLN A 740 -6.53 -48.07 -22.40
C GLN A 740 -6.51 -47.85 -20.90
N ILE A 741 -7.50 -48.44 -20.21
CA ILE A 741 -7.60 -48.41 -18.74
C ILE A 741 -7.16 -49.76 -18.18
N GLN A 742 -6.02 -49.76 -17.49
CA GLN A 742 -5.48 -50.90 -16.75
C GLN A 742 -5.84 -50.79 -15.27
N THR A 743 -6.12 -51.91 -14.61
CA THR A 743 -6.24 -51.95 -13.15
C THR A 743 -4.86 -52.17 -12.55
N LEU A 744 -4.37 -51.23 -11.73
CA LEU A 744 -3.07 -51.34 -11.04
C LEU A 744 -3.20 -52.11 -9.73
N ILE A 745 -4.20 -51.74 -8.91
CA ILE A 745 -4.35 -52.25 -7.54
C ILE A 745 -5.79 -52.68 -7.35
N ARG A 746 -6.01 -53.86 -6.78
CA ARG A 746 -7.31 -54.32 -6.28
C ARG A 746 -7.23 -54.48 -4.77
N LEU A 747 -8.10 -53.79 -4.06
CA LEU A 747 -8.15 -53.72 -2.62
C LEU A 747 -9.24 -54.67 -2.09
N ARG A 748 -8.99 -55.26 -0.92
CA ARG A 748 -9.93 -56.16 -0.24
C ARG A 748 -10.19 -55.63 1.17
N GLY A 749 -11.46 -55.45 1.54
CA GLY A 749 -11.83 -54.91 2.87
C GLY A 749 -11.68 -53.39 3.00
N TRP A 750 -11.18 -52.73 1.96
CA TRP A 750 -10.87 -51.31 1.94
C TRP A 750 -11.23 -50.70 0.59
N GLY A 751 -11.71 -49.46 0.60
CA GLY A 751 -11.90 -48.67 -0.60
C GLY A 751 -10.94 -47.47 -0.66
N PRO A 752 -10.43 -47.12 -1.86
CA PRO A 752 -9.57 -45.95 -2.05
C PRO A 752 -10.40 -44.66 -2.12
N ARG A 753 -9.89 -43.58 -1.53
CA ARG A 753 -10.55 -42.27 -1.46
C ARG A 753 -9.75 -41.20 -2.22
N GLY A 754 -8.76 -40.60 -1.55
CA GLY A 754 -7.80 -39.67 -2.15
C GLY A 754 -6.55 -40.40 -2.64
N LEU A 755 -5.90 -39.87 -3.67
CA LEU A 755 -4.65 -40.44 -4.17
C LEU A 755 -3.69 -39.36 -4.69
N CYS A 756 -2.40 -39.59 -4.51
CA CYS A 756 -1.34 -38.70 -4.99
C CYS A 756 -0.14 -39.53 -5.47
N SER A 757 0.42 -39.18 -6.62
CA SER A 757 1.72 -39.71 -7.03
C SER A 757 2.82 -38.98 -6.27
N THR A 758 3.78 -39.73 -5.76
CA THR A 758 4.96 -39.21 -5.07
C THR A 758 6.09 -38.89 -6.04
N SER A 759 7.04 -38.11 -5.55
CA SER A 759 8.33 -37.82 -6.17
C SER A 759 9.24 -39.04 -6.38
N SER A 760 8.97 -40.17 -5.71
CA SER A 760 9.67 -41.45 -5.96
C SER A 760 8.99 -42.32 -7.01
N GLY A 761 7.83 -41.90 -7.54
CA GLY A 761 6.98 -42.70 -8.42
C GLY A 761 6.09 -43.71 -7.70
N ASP A 762 6.10 -43.74 -6.36
CA ASP A 762 5.13 -44.48 -5.54
C ASP A 762 3.75 -43.76 -5.53
N LEU A 763 2.69 -44.48 -5.20
CA LEU A 763 1.33 -43.94 -5.03
C LEU A 763 0.96 -43.87 -3.55
N LEU A 764 0.60 -42.70 -3.06
CA LEU A 764 -0.03 -42.53 -1.76
C LEU A 764 -1.54 -42.56 -1.91
N VAL A 765 -2.22 -43.31 -1.04
CA VAL A 765 -3.66 -43.55 -1.13
C VAL A 765 -4.28 -43.44 0.26
N THR A 766 -5.28 -42.58 0.42
CA THR A 766 -6.14 -42.62 1.60
C THR A 766 -7.16 -43.73 1.40
N MET A 767 -7.26 -44.64 2.36
CA MET A 767 -8.14 -45.79 2.32
C MET A 767 -9.06 -45.79 3.52
N THR A 768 -10.33 -46.11 3.30
CA THR A 768 -11.33 -46.31 4.36
C THR A 768 -11.80 -47.75 4.33
N SER A 769 -11.95 -48.37 5.49
CA SER A 769 -12.43 -49.74 5.61
C SER A 769 -13.88 -49.86 5.11
N ASP A 770 -14.27 -51.05 4.68
CA ASP A 770 -15.63 -51.30 4.15
C ASP A 770 -16.73 -51.01 5.18
N ASP A 771 -16.42 -51.16 6.47
CA ASP A 771 -17.32 -50.84 7.59
C ASP A 771 -17.25 -49.37 8.05
N TYR A 772 -16.46 -48.54 7.36
CA TYR A 772 -16.21 -47.13 7.65
C TYR A 772 -15.56 -46.85 9.01
N LYS A 773 -15.15 -47.86 9.78
CA LYS A 773 -14.61 -47.67 11.14
C LYS A 773 -13.13 -47.32 11.18
N GLN A 774 -12.42 -47.42 10.07
CA GLN A 774 -10.99 -47.16 10.03
C GLN A 774 -10.60 -46.39 8.77
N THR A 775 -9.63 -45.50 8.94
CA THR A 775 -9.00 -44.76 7.84
C THR A 775 -7.50 -44.81 8.01
N LYS A 776 -6.79 -45.09 6.91
CA LYS A 776 -5.33 -45.11 6.86
C LYS A 776 -4.82 -44.51 5.56
N VAL A 777 -3.57 -44.07 5.56
CA VAL A 777 -2.84 -43.72 4.34
C VAL A 777 -1.86 -44.85 4.04
N VAL A 778 -1.82 -45.26 2.78
CA VAL A 778 -0.94 -46.35 2.32
C VAL A 778 -0.07 -45.86 1.18
N ARG A 779 1.23 -46.15 1.25
CA ARG A 779 2.19 -45.94 0.15
C ARG A 779 2.37 -47.24 -0.61
N PHE A 780 2.07 -47.22 -1.91
CA PHE A 780 2.24 -48.35 -2.82
C PHE A 780 3.40 -48.11 -3.79
N SER A 781 4.19 -49.13 -4.04
CA SER A 781 5.15 -49.17 -5.16
C SER A 781 4.65 -50.17 -6.19
N GLY A 782 4.15 -49.65 -7.31
CA GLY A 782 3.33 -50.45 -8.22
C GLY A 782 2.09 -50.97 -7.50
N SER A 783 1.99 -52.29 -7.32
CA SER A 783 0.90 -52.95 -6.57
C SER A 783 1.27 -53.39 -5.15
N THR A 784 2.51 -53.14 -4.71
CA THR A 784 3.02 -53.59 -3.41
C THR A 784 2.87 -52.50 -2.35
N GLU A 785 2.23 -52.82 -1.22
CA GLU A 785 2.16 -51.93 -0.05
C GLU A 785 3.55 -51.81 0.61
N LYS A 786 4.12 -50.61 0.64
CA LYS A 786 5.41 -50.29 1.29
C LYS A 786 5.24 -49.81 2.73
N GLN A 787 4.16 -49.09 3.00
CA GLN A 787 3.97 -48.38 4.26
C GLN A 787 2.48 -48.18 4.53
N SER A 788 2.07 -48.43 5.77
CA SER A 788 0.73 -48.12 6.29
C SER A 788 0.86 -47.10 7.42
N ILE A 789 0.12 -46.01 7.32
CA ILE A 789 0.12 -44.91 8.29
C ILE A 789 -1.32 -44.78 8.80
N GLN A 790 -1.51 -45.06 10.09
CA GLN A 790 -2.85 -45.11 10.68
C GLN A 790 -2.87 -44.58 12.12
N TRP A 791 -1.82 -44.88 12.89
CA TRP A 791 -1.74 -44.60 14.32
C TRP A 791 -0.57 -43.65 14.60
N ASP A 792 -0.73 -42.79 15.60
CA ASP A 792 0.37 -42.00 16.15
C ASP A 792 1.24 -42.85 17.10
N ASP A 793 2.34 -42.25 17.58
CA ASP A 793 3.28 -42.89 18.50
C ASP A 793 2.64 -43.30 19.85
N HIS A 794 1.42 -42.82 20.14
CA HIS A 794 0.65 -43.16 21.33
C HIS A 794 -0.48 -44.16 21.05
N GLY A 795 -0.55 -44.71 19.84
CA GLY A 795 -1.59 -45.66 19.42
C GLY A 795 -2.97 -45.03 19.17
N LYS A 796 -3.07 -43.70 19.05
CA LYS A 796 -4.32 -43.01 18.68
C LYS A 796 -4.44 -42.89 17.15
N PRO A 797 -5.67 -42.94 16.60
CA PRO A 797 -5.86 -42.81 15.16
C PRO A 797 -5.46 -41.41 14.67
N LEU A 798 -4.68 -41.36 13.60
CA LEU A 798 -4.23 -40.11 12.98
C LEU A 798 -5.38 -39.39 12.25
N TYR A 799 -6.26 -40.17 11.63
CA TYR A 799 -7.35 -39.71 10.76
C TYR A 799 -8.70 -40.11 11.35
N THR A 800 -9.74 -39.31 11.13
CA THR A 800 -11.08 -39.68 11.57
C THR A 800 -11.63 -40.83 10.73
N SER A 801 -12.41 -41.66 11.40
CA SER A 801 -13.21 -42.73 10.82
C SER A 801 -14.70 -42.38 10.84
N GLY A 802 -15.50 -43.04 10.02
CA GLY A 802 -16.97 -42.98 10.07
C GLY A 802 -17.62 -42.10 8.99
N GLY A 803 -16.81 -41.46 8.15
CA GLY A 803 -17.26 -40.49 7.16
C GLY A 803 -17.48 -41.02 5.75
N TYR A 804 -18.57 -40.59 5.11
CA TYR A 804 -18.71 -40.64 3.65
C TYR A 804 -17.86 -39.59 2.93
N ILE A 805 -17.24 -38.69 3.69
CA ILE A 805 -16.48 -37.55 3.18
C ILE A 805 -15.08 -38.02 2.73
N ASN A 806 -14.72 -37.69 1.50
CA ASN A 806 -13.39 -37.99 0.96
C ASN A 806 -12.32 -37.16 1.67
N LYS A 807 -11.18 -37.82 1.92
CA LYS A 807 -9.97 -37.21 2.48
C LYS A 807 -8.92 -37.18 1.37
N TYR A 808 -8.49 -35.97 1.01
CA TYR A 808 -7.50 -35.76 -0.04
C TYR A 808 -6.11 -35.69 0.58
N LEU A 809 -5.10 -35.97 -0.22
CA LEU A 809 -3.73 -35.97 0.25
C LEU A 809 -2.77 -35.46 -0.83
N SER A 810 -1.64 -34.93 -0.38
CA SER A 810 -0.55 -34.50 -1.26
C SER A 810 0.80 -34.74 -0.56
N GLU A 811 1.82 -35.09 -1.34
CA GLU A 811 3.20 -35.17 -0.84
C GLU A 811 3.86 -33.80 -0.96
N ASN A 812 4.33 -33.25 0.15
CA ASN A 812 5.06 -31.99 0.18
C ASN A 812 6.51 -32.19 -0.26
N ARG A 813 7.18 -31.11 -0.69
CA ARG A 813 8.58 -31.15 -1.16
C ARG A 813 9.58 -31.62 -0.09
N ASN A 814 9.25 -31.41 1.19
CA ASN A 814 10.01 -31.94 2.32
C ASN A 814 9.71 -33.43 2.63
N LEU A 815 9.00 -34.13 1.74
CA LEU A 815 8.56 -35.53 1.83
C LEU A 815 7.47 -35.81 2.88
N ASP A 816 6.92 -34.77 3.52
CA ASP A 816 5.76 -34.92 4.38
C ASP A 816 4.53 -35.32 3.58
N ILE A 817 3.64 -36.05 4.23
CA ILE A 817 2.33 -36.43 3.71
C ILE A 817 1.29 -35.55 4.39
N CYS A 818 0.64 -34.70 3.60
CA CYS A 818 -0.37 -33.76 4.05
C CYS A 818 -1.75 -34.31 3.71
N VAL A 819 -2.62 -34.46 4.71
CA VAL A 819 -3.98 -35.01 4.54
C VAL A 819 -5.01 -34.01 5.00
N SER A 820 -5.98 -33.69 4.15
CA SER A 820 -7.15 -32.89 4.52
C SER A 820 -8.24 -33.76 5.15
N ASP A 821 -8.55 -33.48 6.41
CA ASP A 821 -9.56 -34.20 7.18
C ASP A 821 -10.67 -33.23 7.63
N GLU A 822 -11.75 -33.16 6.84
CA GLU A 822 -12.88 -32.24 7.08
C GLU A 822 -13.58 -32.53 8.41
N GLU A 823 -13.69 -33.81 8.78
CA GLU A 823 -14.37 -34.23 10.00
C GLU A 823 -13.53 -33.89 11.22
N ALA A 824 -12.20 -34.03 11.12
CA ALA A 824 -11.28 -33.53 12.14
C ALA A 824 -11.22 -32.00 12.20
N ARG A 825 -11.74 -31.30 11.18
CA ARG A 825 -11.56 -29.86 10.96
C ARG A 825 -10.08 -29.48 10.93
N ALA A 826 -9.26 -30.34 10.32
CA ALA A 826 -7.81 -30.20 10.36
C ALA A 826 -7.12 -30.71 9.10
N VAL A 827 -5.99 -30.10 8.75
CA VAL A 827 -4.97 -30.74 7.92
C VAL A 827 -4.01 -31.48 8.85
N VAL A 828 -3.87 -32.78 8.62
CA VAL A 828 -2.99 -33.67 9.39
C VAL A 828 -1.72 -33.87 8.59
N VAL A 829 -0.57 -33.47 9.15
CA VAL A 829 0.72 -33.57 8.48
C VAL A 829 1.59 -34.59 9.21
N VAL A 830 2.05 -35.59 8.48
CA VAL A 830 2.97 -36.64 8.98
C VAL A 830 4.26 -36.61 8.17
N SER A 831 5.37 -36.95 8.80
CA SER A 831 6.65 -37.13 8.11
C SER A 831 6.61 -38.26 7.09
N ALA A 832 7.63 -38.34 6.22
CA ALA A 832 7.81 -39.45 5.29
C ALA A 832 7.76 -40.84 5.95
N ALA A 833 8.17 -40.93 7.23
CA ALA A 833 8.14 -42.14 8.03
C ALA A 833 6.75 -42.46 8.64
N GLY A 834 5.78 -41.54 8.54
CA GLY A 834 4.43 -41.69 9.05
C GLY A 834 4.21 -41.13 10.46
N LYS A 835 5.23 -40.51 11.06
CA LYS A 835 5.11 -39.88 12.39
C LYS A 835 4.42 -38.52 12.30
N LEU A 836 3.46 -38.27 13.20
CA LEU A 836 2.73 -37.00 13.29
C LEU A 836 3.69 -35.83 13.55
N ARG A 837 3.62 -34.80 12.69
CA ARG A 837 4.34 -33.54 12.88
C ARG A 837 3.44 -32.50 13.54
N PHE A 838 2.33 -32.16 12.90
CA PHE A 838 1.38 -31.17 13.41
C PHE A 838 -0.03 -31.37 12.85
N ARG A 839 -0.99 -30.66 13.44
CA ARG A 839 -2.35 -30.50 12.93
C ARG A 839 -2.64 -29.02 12.75
N TYR A 840 -3.00 -28.63 11.53
CA TYR A 840 -3.42 -27.27 11.25
C TYR A 840 -4.95 -27.17 11.27
N THR A 841 -5.50 -26.37 12.18
CA THR A 841 -6.95 -26.21 12.39
C THR A 841 -7.46 -24.82 11.99
N GLY A 842 -6.72 -24.11 11.13
CA GLY A 842 -6.92 -22.69 10.85
C GLY A 842 -6.09 -21.77 11.76
N PRO A 843 -5.88 -20.49 11.39
CA PRO A 843 -5.16 -19.54 12.22
C PRO A 843 -5.91 -19.24 13.53
N PRO A 844 -5.23 -18.72 14.58
CA PRO A 844 -5.84 -18.47 15.90
C PRO A 844 -7.10 -17.59 15.88
N SER A 845 -7.23 -16.72 14.87
CA SER A 845 -8.41 -15.87 14.61
C SER A 845 -9.62 -16.63 14.05
N THR A 846 -9.45 -17.88 13.63
CA THR A 846 -10.52 -18.73 13.09
C THR A 846 -11.30 -19.36 14.26
N PRO A 847 -12.62 -19.08 14.40
CA PRO A 847 -13.42 -19.70 15.44
C PRO A 847 -13.29 -21.23 15.41
N ARG A 848 -13.09 -21.85 16.58
CA ARG A 848 -12.87 -23.29 16.69
C ARG A 848 -14.01 -24.05 15.97
N GLY A 849 -13.64 -24.93 15.04
CA GLY A 849 -14.57 -25.75 14.26
C GLY A 849 -15.10 -25.13 12.95
N SER A 850 -14.76 -23.88 12.64
CA SER A 850 -15.20 -23.22 11.39
C SER A 850 -14.38 -23.59 10.15
N PHE A 851 -13.14 -24.06 10.30
CA PHE A 851 -12.27 -24.49 9.21
C PHE A 851 -12.71 -25.85 8.65
N ARG A 852 -13.03 -25.92 7.35
CA ARG A 852 -13.45 -27.16 6.68
C ARG A 852 -12.50 -27.49 5.51
N PRO A 853 -11.35 -28.12 5.78
CA PRO A 853 -10.40 -28.50 4.74
C PRO A 853 -10.99 -29.56 3.81
N PHE A 854 -10.77 -29.44 2.49
CA PHE A 854 -11.22 -30.43 1.51
C PHE A 854 -10.14 -30.78 0.49
N GLY A 855 -9.88 -29.93 -0.49
CA GLY A 855 -8.76 -30.09 -1.42
C GLY A 855 -7.45 -29.78 -0.75
N ILE A 856 -6.38 -30.43 -1.20
CA ILE A 856 -5.03 -30.14 -0.74
C ILE A 856 -4.03 -30.36 -1.87
N THR A 857 -3.04 -29.46 -1.95
CA THR A 857 -1.90 -29.55 -2.85
C THR A 857 -0.71 -28.82 -2.22
N THR A 858 0.48 -28.94 -2.79
CA THR A 858 1.69 -28.29 -2.29
C THR A 858 2.43 -27.63 -3.44
N ASP A 859 3.12 -26.53 -3.16
CA ASP A 859 3.85 -25.76 -4.16
C ASP A 859 5.35 -26.05 -4.19
N SER A 860 6.07 -25.44 -5.14
CA SER A 860 7.51 -25.65 -5.29
C SER A 860 8.35 -25.10 -4.12
N GLN A 861 7.78 -24.25 -3.26
CA GLN A 861 8.40 -23.71 -2.03
C GLN A 861 8.07 -24.50 -0.76
N ALA A 862 7.47 -25.69 -0.92
CA ALA A 862 7.03 -26.55 0.17
C ALA A 862 5.88 -25.98 1.04
N ASN A 863 5.13 -25.00 0.53
CA ASN A 863 3.92 -24.53 1.19
C ASN A 863 2.76 -25.48 0.91
N ILE A 864 1.83 -25.53 1.87
CA ILE A 864 0.63 -26.38 1.81
C ILE A 864 -0.56 -25.49 1.48
N LEU A 865 -1.23 -25.80 0.38
CA LEU A 865 -2.44 -25.12 -0.08
C LEU A 865 -3.64 -26.04 0.16
N THR A 866 -4.61 -25.58 0.93
CA THR A 866 -5.82 -26.37 1.24
C THR A 866 -7.09 -25.55 1.07
N SER A 867 -8.12 -26.15 0.48
CA SER A 867 -9.40 -25.47 0.29
C SER A 867 -10.24 -25.54 1.56
N ASP A 868 -10.69 -24.38 2.02
CA ASP A 868 -11.75 -24.26 3.02
C ASP A 868 -13.07 -24.11 2.27
N TRP A 869 -13.58 -25.25 1.81
CA TRP A 869 -14.59 -25.31 0.75
C TRP A 869 -15.89 -24.59 1.11
N TYR A 870 -16.26 -24.59 2.40
CA TYR A 870 -17.48 -23.95 2.88
C TYR A 870 -17.32 -22.44 3.06
N ASN A 871 -16.11 -21.96 3.32
CA ASN A 871 -15.80 -20.54 3.50
C ASN A 871 -15.25 -19.88 2.23
N HIS A 872 -15.38 -20.54 1.06
CA HIS A 872 -15.04 -19.97 -0.25
C HIS A 872 -13.61 -19.43 -0.37
N ARG A 873 -12.63 -20.10 0.26
CA ARG A 873 -11.24 -19.64 0.32
C ARG A 873 -10.24 -20.79 0.28
N ILE A 874 -8.99 -20.49 -0.08
CA ILE A 874 -7.84 -21.39 0.03
C ILE A 874 -6.93 -20.88 1.14
N HIS A 875 -6.48 -21.75 2.03
CA HIS A 875 -5.45 -21.45 3.03
C HIS A 875 -4.10 -21.84 2.46
N ILE A 876 -3.10 -20.97 2.63
CA ILE A 876 -1.69 -21.25 2.39
C ILE A 876 -0.99 -21.25 3.75
N THR A 877 -0.32 -22.36 4.08
CA THR A 877 0.57 -22.45 5.24
C THR A 877 1.97 -22.79 4.78
N ASP A 878 2.97 -22.42 5.57
CA ASP A 878 4.32 -22.92 5.36
C ASP A 878 4.42 -24.42 5.67
N GLN A 879 5.58 -25.00 5.40
CA GLN A 879 5.89 -26.41 5.65
C GLN A 879 5.77 -26.83 7.13
N ASP A 880 5.76 -25.88 8.06
CA ASP A 880 5.70 -26.10 9.50
C ASP A 880 4.30 -25.82 10.07
N GLY A 881 3.35 -25.47 9.21
CA GLY A 881 1.95 -25.26 9.56
C GLY A 881 1.60 -23.84 10.01
N HIS A 882 2.52 -22.88 9.88
CA HIS A 882 2.21 -21.49 10.14
C HIS A 882 1.39 -20.91 9.00
N PHE A 883 0.31 -20.21 9.37
CA PHE A 883 -0.54 -19.56 8.40
C PHE A 883 0.20 -18.42 7.69
N LEU A 884 0.27 -18.48 6.36
CA LEU A 884 0.87 -17.43 5.54
C LEU A 884 -0.21 -16.50 5.01
N ARG A 885 -1.24 -17.05 4.36
CA ARG A 885 -2.28 -16.24 3.72
C ARG A 885 -3.51 -17.04 3.30
N TYR A 886 -4.57 -16.31 2.94
CA TYR A 886 -5.67 -16.81 2.16
C TYR A 886 -5.56 -16.41 0.67
N ILE A 887 -6.08 -17.28 -0.20
CA ILE A 887 -6.57 -16.90 -1.54
C ILE A 887 -8.11 -16.88 -1.47
N HIS A 888 -8.68 -15.69 -1.36
CA HIS A 888 -10.14 -15.47 -1.36
C HIS A 888 -10.62 -14.41 -2.36
N ASN A 889 -9.70 -13.60 -2.91
CA ASN A 889 -10.01 -12.47 -3.79
C ASN A 889 -10.05 -12.82 -5.29
N CYS A 890 -10.03 -14.10 -5.67
CA CYS A 890 -10.15 -14.55 -7.07
C CYS A 890 -11.56 -15.07 -7.41
N GLY A 891 -12.56 -14.69 -6.59
CA GLY A 891 -13.96 -15.10 -6.77
C GLY A 891 -14.18 -16.60 -6.66
N VAL A 892 -13.33 -17.33 -5.91
CA VAL A 892 -13.39 -18.79 -5.77
C VAL A 892 -14.67 -19.21 -5.03
N GLN A 893 -15.44 -20.15 -5.60
CA GLN A 893 -16.71 -20.63 -5.03
C GLN A 893 -16.66 -22.14 -4.78
N TYR A 894 -16.98 -22.55 -3.56
CA TYR A 894 -16.98 -23.96 -3.13
C TYR A 894 -15.76 -24.77 -3.64
N PRO A 895 -14.52 -24.33 -3.36
CA PRO A 895 -13.32 -24.95 -3.92
C PRO A 895 -13.16 -26.39 -3.42
N ARG A 896 -13.10 -27.35 -4.36
CA ARG A 896 -12.88 -28.77 -4.07
C ARG A 896 -11.49 -29.23 -4.47
N GLY A 897 -11.27 -29.55 -5.74
CA GLY A 897 -10.00 -30.05 -6.23
C GLY A 897 -8.97 -28.94 -6.39
N LEU A 898 -7.72 -29.20 -6.01
CA LEU A 898 -6.58 -28.29 -6.18
C LEU A 898 -5.43 -29.01 -6.89
N CYS A 899 -4.78 -28.37 -7.85
CA CYS A 899 -3.44 -28.75 -8.32
C CYS A 899 -2.61 -27.51 -8.67
N VAL A 900 -1.29 -27.63 -8.68
CA VAL A 900 -0.39 -26.57 -9.14
C VAL A 900 0.30 -26.99 -10.44
N ASP A 901 0.53 -26.04 -11.35
CA ASP A 901 1.39 -26.28 -12.52
C ASP A 901 2.88 -26.07 -12.22
N SER A 902 3.74 -26.23 -13.22
CA SER A 902 5.20 -26.10 -13.07
C SER A 902 5.67 -24.67 -12.75
N LYS A 903 4.77 -23.69 -12.84
CA LYS A 903 5.01 -22.28 -12.54
C LYS A 903 4.43 -21.86 -11.19
N ASP A 904 3.92 -22.80 -10.41
CA ASP A 904 3.16 -22.55 -9.18
C ASP A 904 1.92 -21.67 -9.42
N ASN A 905 1.20 -21.87 -10.54
CA ASN A 905 -0.17 -21.39 -10.65
C ASN A 905 -1.12 -22.45 -10.09
N LEU A 906 -2.06 -22.00 -9.27
CA LEU A 906 -3.05 -22.86 -8.63
C LEU A 906 -4.27 -23.04 -9.54
N PHE A 907 -4.60 -24.28 -9.84
CA PHE A 907 -5.87 -24.67 -10.44
C PHE A 907 -6.85 -25.04 -9.35
N VAL A 908 -8.04 -24.45 -9.42
CA VAL A 908 -9.11 -24.64 -8.43
C VAL A 908 -10.37 -25.11 -9.13
N ALA A 909 -10.84 -26.31 -8.78
CA ALA A 909 -12.11 -26.84 -9.24
C ALA A 909 -13.27 -26.37 -8.33
N GLU A 910 -14.23 -25.67 -8.93
CA GLU A 910 -15.41 -25.11 -8.24
C GLU A 910 -16.60 -26.04 -8.38
N ARG A 911 -16.96 -26.72 -7.29
CA ARG A 911 -17.88 -27.86 -7.30
C ARG A 911 -19.18 -27.58 -8.05
N ASP A 912 -19.91 -26.56 -7.62
CA ASP A 912 -21.29 -26.30 -8.06
C ASP A 912 -21.37 -25.48 -9.35
N ALA A 913 -20.28 -24.78 -9.70
CA ALA A 913 -20.20 -23.99 -10.92
C ALA A 913 -19.73 -24.82 -12.13
N GLY A 914 -19.12 -25.99 -11.90
CA GLY A 914 -18.55 -26.79 -12.99
C GLY A 914 -17.32 -26.15 -13.64
N LYS A 915 -16.65 -25.25 -12.93
CA LYS A 915 -15.57 -24.41 -13.45
C LYS A 915 -14.22 -24.78 -12.85
N VAL A 916 -13.16 -24.54 -13.62
CA VAL A 916 -11.79 -24.55 -13.11
C VAL A 916 -11.17 -23.18 -13.31
N LYS A 917 -10.61 -22.63 -12.24
CA LYS A 917 -9.89 -21.36 -12.25
C LYS A 917 -8.39 -21.59 -12.14
N LYS A 918 -7.61 -20.92 -12.99
CA LYS A 918 -6.15 -20.86 -12.88
C LYS A 918 -5.76 -19.54 -12.21
N ILE A 919 -5.07 -19.61 -11.08
CA ILE A 919 -4.76 -18.47 -10.23
C ILE A 919 -3.24 -18.37 -10.05
N GLN A 920 -2.67 -17.22 -10.40
CA GLN A 920 -1.29 -16.88 -10.08
C GLN A 920 -1.21 -16.32 -8.66
N TYR A 921 -0.35 -16.89 -7.82
CA TYR A 921 -0.15 -16.40 -6.45
C TYR A 921 1.33 -16.08 -6.11
N TYR A 922 2.25 -16.33 -7.04
CA TYR A 922 3.65 -15.88 -6.98
C TYR A 922 3.96 -14.78 -8.00
N LYS A 923 4.92 -13.89 -7.67
CA LYS A 923 5.34 -12.78 -8.53
C LYS A 923 6.08 -13.22 -9.79
#